data_AF-A0A124GSK2-F1
#
_entry.id   AF-A0A124GSK2-F1
#
_cell.length_a   1.000
_cell.length_b   1.000
_cell.length_c   1.000
_cell.angle_alpha   90.00
_cell.angle_beta   90.00
_cell.angle_gamma   90.00
#
_symmetry.space_group_name_H-M   'P 1'
#
loop_
_entity.id
_entity.type
_entity.pdbx_description
1 polymer ?
#
loop_
_entity_poly.entity_id
_entity_poly.type
_entity_poly.pdbx_seq_one_letter_code
_entity_poly.pdbx_strand_id
1 'polypeptide(L)'
;MSSLKRKRTPASRPPITPRTSGRRLGHRAPSSQALSISSGPPQTPIISSATQLRTPFPTDTRIETDRSVRATDDDFDDHVIAAIDMKDHGTVGCSYYSAEEEKMYLLGDSRSGDMETIDALLLQIKPTVVLTPPRVDLSLQNQDQNLAQEDVSSTYLPYQIDIRPTPEFSYSNAESKLLALEISSTHEQRIRFFVPQNGLAGPEEVDPEEMGFTLHEGRLLHISSSVDMENPVTIGCAGAILTYLQRRRAAAPSPLEVGNEYRIRALQMFNLRDTMWINSNTFTSLQIIQSESHPNMFNQGPGKKSASGKEGLSVYGLFQHFAYTPQGRARLKQTFFRPSVDLAAIRGRHDFIGVFSRPDNIAALEKMTKALKHIKNLRPVMINLRKGISTGSAKVTGFKTTVWASLLAFAFYSIDINDALREVSGAHSLTLRSKALKVFEAAQLYRVGRMVQEIVDIDNSEEQGRTVVKQGIDKDLDRIKDRYDGLNSLLKHVALDIAATIPGSLDVDLNVIYFPQLGFNIAIPLSDHGAAVYTGSDDEWELMFITENRAYFKDFRMREMDEKLGDIYGIICEKEIEIVYDLAQRVLRYENVLVDASDICGDIDNLLALTQAASFYKLARPRMVEQNVIRIKGGRHILQELTVSSYVPNDTLLLGGNESGTNDAASSIDSNPSMLLLTGPNYSGKSVYIKQVALIVYLAQIGSFVPADSAELGVTDKILTKINTQESVSRVSRTLCIKSRTG
;
A
#
# COMPACT_ATOMS: atom_id res chain seq x y z
N MET A 1 34.26 2.84 63.53
CA MET A 1 33.26 3.93 63.36
C MET A 1 32.58 3.71 62.02
N SER A 2 31.25 3.68 61.85
CA SER A 2 30.14 3.85 62.80
C SER A 2 28.84 3.20 62.25
N SER A 3 28.06 2.53 63.11
CA SER A 3 26.63 2.13 62.95
C SER A 3 26.24 1.26 61.74
N LEU A 4 25.97 -0.06 61.86
CA LEU A 4 24.71 -0.69 62.35
C LEU A 4 23.47 -0.33 61.49
N LYS A 5 22.64 -1.28 61.00
CA LYS A 5 22.24 -2.60 61.56
C LYS A 5 22.11 -3.71 60.50
N ARG A 6 22.47 -4.95 60.87
CA ARG A 6 22.02 -6.21 60.22
C ARG A 6 20.86 -6.82 61.02
N LYS A 7 19.90 -7.46 60.35
CA LYS A 7 19.08 -8.57 60.90
C LYS A 7 19.12 -9.76 59.93
N ARG A 8 18.92 -10.98 60.45
CA ARG A 8 19.29 -12.26 59.83
C ARG A 8 18.06 -13.13 59.52
N THR A 9 18.20 -13.97 58.48
CA THR A 9 17.63 -15.34 58.30
C THR A 9 16.10 -15.54 58.22
N PRO A 10 15.61 -16.71 57.72
CA PRO A 10 16.29 -17.84 57.06
C PRO A 10 15.73 -18.19 55.65
N ALA A 11 16.26 -19.25 55.04
CA ALA A 11 15.83 -19.79 53.75
C ALA A 11 14.73 -20.87 53.85
N SER A 12 13.90 -20.99 52.81
CA SER A 12 13.27 -22.26 52.40
C SER A 12 12.67 -22.16 50.99
N ARG A 13 12.98 -23.12 50.10
CA ARG A 13 12.28 -23.32 48.81
C ARG A 13 10.84 -23.82 49.05
N PRO A 14 9.86 -23.45 48.21
CA PRO A 14 8.71 -24.30 47.92
C PRO A 14 8.95 -25.15 46.64
N PRO A 15 8.33 -26.34 46.51
CA PRO A 15 8.65 -27.30 45.45
C PRO A 15 7.73 -27.25 44.22
N ILE A 16 8.17 -27.95 43.16
CA ILE A 16 7.40 -28.32 41.96
C ILE A 16 6.63 -29.63 42.22
N THR A 17 5.68 -29.98 41.34
CA THR A 17 4.89 -31.24 41.22
C THR A 17 3.50 -31.25 41.92
N PRO A 18 2.59 -32.19 41.60
CA PRO A 18 1.82 -32.18 40.36
C PRO A 18 0.29 -32.30 40.61
N ARG A 19 -0.56 -32.15 39.58
CA ARG A 19 -2.00 -32.42 39.68
C ARG A 19 -2.47 -33.53 38.75
N THR A 20 -2.85 -34.67 39.33
CA THR A 20 -3.62 -35.74 38.67
C THR A 20 -4.71 -36.30 39.60
N SER A 21 -5.93 -36.40 39.04
CA SER A 21 -6.99 -37.39 39.31
C SER A 21 -7.48 -37.75 40.74
N GLY A 22 -8.78 -37.55 40.95
CA GLY A 22 -9.64 -38.24 41.93
C GLY A 22 -11.04 -37.58 41.99
N ARG A 23 -12.19 -38.26 42.07
CA ARG A 23 -12.46 -39.72 42.24
C ARG A 23 -13.86 -40.09 41.69
N ARG A 24 -14.07 -41.38 41.37
CA ARG A 24 -15.29 -42.00 40.79
C ARG A 24 -16.51 -42.08 41.73
N LEU A 25 -17.70 -42.28 41.14
CA LEU A 25 -18.79 -43.25 41.46
C LEU A 25 -19.87 -43.11 40.34
N GLY A 26 -20.58 -44.10 39.78
CA GLY A 26 -20.57 -45.57 39.87
C GLY A 26 -21.39 -46.22 38.71
N HIS A 27 -21.44 -47.57 38.64
CA HIS A 27 -22.14 -48.40 37.62
C HIS A 27 -23.66 -48.11 37.45
N ARG A 28 -24.42 -48.55 36.40
CA ARG A 28 -24.48 -49.86 35.70
C ARG A 28 -25.33 -49.77 34.39
N ALA A 29 -25.17 -50.69 33.43
CA ALA A 29 -25.99 -50.85 32.21
C ALA A 29 -27.05 -52.00 32.40
N PRO A 30 -27.85 -52.51 31.41
CA PRO A 30 -27.96 -52.21 29.96
C PRO A 30 -29.40 -52.27 29.32
N SER A 31 -29.47 -52.35 27.98
CA SER A 31 -30.41 -53.15 27.13
C SER A 31 -31.61 -52.55 26.34
N SER A 32 -31.67 -53.01 25.08
CA SER A 32 -32.82 -53.38 24.21
C SER A 32 -33.65 -52.35 23.41
N GLN A 33 -33.87 -52.75 22.16
CA GLN A 33 -34.62 -52.14 21.05
C GLN A 33 -36.15 -52.21 21.24
N ALA A 34 -36.91 -51.25 20.67
CA ALA A 34 -38.20 -51.52 19.98
C ALA A 34 -38.73 -50.32 19.14
N LEU A 35 -38.89 -50.59 17.85
CA LEU A 35 -39.71 -50.01 16.77
C LEU A 35 -40.97 -49.14 17.11
N SER A 36 -41.17 -48.02 16.37
CA SER A 36 -42.23 -47.80 15.32
C SER A 36 -43.11 -46.50 15.30
N ILE A 37 -43.56 -46.14 14.08
CA ILE A 37 -44.72 -45.30 13.64
C ILE A 37 -44.63 -43.75 13.56
N SER A 38 -44.31 -43.25 12.36
CA SER A 38 -45.08 -42.30 11.48
C SER A 38 -45.99 -41.19 12.05
N SER A 39 -45.77 -39.92 11.62
CA SER A 39 -46.68 -39.13 10.73
C SER A 39 -46.22 -37.66 10.50
N GLY A 40 -46.58 -37.05 9.36
CA GLY A 40 -46.48 -35.59 9.06
C GLY A 40 -47.87 -34.98 8.78
N PRO A 41 -48.08 -33.93 7.93
CA PRO A 41 -47.15 -33.07 7.19
C PRO A 41 -47.19 -31.61 7.75
N PRO A 42 -47.83 -30.51 7.23
CA PRO A 42 -48.57 -30.22 5.97
C PRO A 42 -47.80 -29.26 5.01
N GLN A 43 -48.49 -28.40 4.24
CA GLN A 43 -47.95 -27.43 3.24
C GLN A 43 -48.90 -26.21 3.03
N THR A 44 -48.52 -25.31 2.09
CA THR A 44 -49.39 -24.44 1.23
C THR A 44 -50.00 -23.14 1.83
N PRO A 45 -50.37 -22.11 1.01
CA PRO A 45 -50.65 -22.15 -0.44
C PRO A 45 -49.97 -21.10 -1.37
N ILE A 46 -50.11 -21.37 -2.68
CA ILE A 46 -49.84 -20.50 -3.84
C ILE A 46 -51.19 -20.31 -4.59
N ILE A 47 -51.40 -19.18 -5.27
CA ILE A 47 -52.51 -18.98 -6.22
C ILE A 47 -51.96 -18.82 -7.65
N SER A 48 -52.68 -19.36 -8.63
CA SER A 48 -52.33 -19.45 -10.06
C SER A 48 -52.79 -18.22 -10.87
N SER A 49 -52.20 -17.91 -12.03
CA SER A 49 -52.57 -18.41 -13.38
C SER A 49 -52.03 -17.38 -14.43
N ALA A 50 -51.98 -17.54 -15.77
CA ALA A 50 -52.54 -18.52 -16.70
C ALA A 50 -51.81 -18.55 -18.08
N THR A 51 -52.08 -19.60 -18.85
CA THR A 51 -52.09 -19.69 -20.35
C THR A 51 -50.77 -19.88 -21.15
N GLN A 52 -50.85 -20.80 -22.12
CA GLN A 52 -49.82 -21.23 -23.07
C GLN A 52 -50.00 -20.55 -24.45
N LEU A 53 -48.97 -20.55 -25.32
CA LEU A 53 -49.10 -20.93 -26.74
C LEU A 53 -47.75 -21.16 -27.48
N ARG A 54 -47.62 -22.38 -28.02
CA ARG A 54 -46.70 -22.99 -29.04
C ARG A 54 -45.61 -22.16 -29.78
N THR A 55 -44.36 -22.68 -29.71
CA THR A 55 -43.36 -23.04 -30.77
C THR A 55 -43.38 -22.35 -32.16
N PRO A 56 -42.22 -22.12 -32.85
CA PRO A 56 -41.04 -23.03 -32.90
C PRO A 56 -39.62 -22.40 -32.88
N PHE A 57 -38.60 -23.27 -32.78
CA PHE A 57 -37.17 -23.01 -33.03
C PHE A 57 -36.92 -22.44 -34.45
N PRO A 58 -35.88 -21.59 -34.70
CA PRO A 58 -34.48 -22.07 -34.71
C PRO A 58 -33.32 -21.08 -34.39
N THR A 59 -32.12 -21.67 -34.36
CA THR A 59 -30.76 -21.13 -34.66
C THR A 59 -29.95 -20.39 -33.58
N ASP A 60 -28.68 -20.82 -33.51
CA ASP A 60 -27.62 -20.31 -32.64
C ASP A 60 -27.32 -18.82 -32.84
N THR A 61 -27.19 -18.10 -31.73
CA THR A 61 -26.26 -16.97 -31.61
C THR A 61 -25.57 -17.06 -30.25
N ARG A 62 -24.23 -17.06 -30.25
CA ARG A 62 -23.44 -16.97 -29.01
C ARG A 62 -23.61 -15.57 -28.43
N ILE A 63 -24.23 -15.46 -27.27
CA ILE A 63 -24.25 -14.22 -26.50
C ILE A 63 -22.90 -14.11 -25.79
N GLU A 64 -22.04 -13.23 -26.30
CA GLU A 64 -20.90 -12.72 -25.54
C GLU A 64 -21.43 -12.02 -24.29
N THR A 65 -21.11 -12.56 -23.12
CA THR A 65 -21.55 -11.97 -21.84
C THR A 65 -20.58 -10.88 -21.45
N ASP A 66 -20.90 -9.66 -21.87
CA ASP A 66 -20.16 -8.44 -21.56
C ASP A 66 -20.21 -8.16 -20.03
N ARG A 67 -19.27 -8.75 -19.30
CA ARG A 67 -19.16 -8.63 -17.83
C ARG A 67 -18.59 -7.26 -17.45
N SER A 68 -19.41 -6.23 -17.62
CA SER A 68 -19.23 -4.92 -16.98
C SER A 68 -19.46 -5.03 -15.46
N VAL A 69 -18.48 -5.62 -14.76
CA VAL A 69 -18.39 -5.50 -13.30
C VAL A 69 -18.20 -4.02 -12.99
N ARG A 70 -19.21 -3.37 -12.41
CA ARG A 70 -19.08 -2.03 -11.85
C ARG A 70 -18.05 -2.10 -10.73
N ALA A 71 -16.83 -1.63 -11.01
CA ALA A 71 -15.87 -1.32 -9.98
C ALA A 71 -16.49 -0.23 -9.08
N THR A 72 -16.54 -0.47 -7.78
CA THR A 72 -16.85 0.55 -6.78
C THR A 72 -15.68 1.51 -6.67
N ASP A 73 -15.95 2.80 -6.44
CA ASP A 73 -14.92 3.86 -6.48
C ASP A 73 -13.84 3.78 -5.38
N ASP A 74 -13.90 2.77 -4.52
CA ASP A 74 -12.98 2.47 -3.42
C ASP A 74 -11.66 1.77 -3.86
N ASP A 75 -11.55 1.24 -5.08
CA ASP A 75 -10.37 0.45 -5.55
C ASP A 75 -9.38 1.25 -6.44
N PHE A 76 -9.65 2.53 -6.73
CA PHE A 76 -8.87 3.30 -7.73
C PHE A 76 -7.45 3.69 -7.30
N ASP A 77 -7.21 3.95 -6.01
CA ASP A 77 -5.95 4.54 -5.54
C ASP A 77 -4.76 3.54 -5.59
N ASP A 78 -5.04 2.22 -5.50
CA ASP A 78 -4.04 1.13 -5.58
C ASP A 78 -3.81 0.61 -7.03
N HIS A 79 -4.37 1.25 -8.05
CA HIS A 79 -4.22 0.79 -9.44
C HIS A 79 -2.77 0.91 -9.96
N VAL A 80 -2.23 -0.22 -10.43
CA VAL A 80 -0.94 -0.31 -11.13
C VAL A 80 -1.17 -0.90 -12.52
N ILE A 81 -0.98 -0.08 -13.55
CA ILE A 81 -1.22 -0.46 -14.96
C ILE A 81 0.14 -0.69 -15.61
N ALA A 82 0.47 -1.93 -15.94
CA ALA A 82 1.69 -2.28 -16.68
C ALA A 82 1.37 -2.45 -18.17
N ALA A 83 2.34 -2.14 -19.03
CA ALA A 83 2.36 -2.53 -20.43
C ALA A 83 3.65 -3.29 -20.73
N ILE A 84 3.52 -4.41 -21.44
CA ILE A 84 4.63 -5.32 -21.76
C ILE A 84 4.56 -5.67 -23.25
N ASP A 85 5.69 -5.54 -23.94
CA ASP A 85 5.86 -5.93 -25.33
C ASP A 85 7.17 -6.70 -25.51
N MET A 86 7.16 -7.68 -26.41
CA MET A 86 8.31 -8.47 -26.79
C MET A 86 8.42 -8.46 -28.32
N LYS A 87 9.61 -8.13 -28.84
CA LYS A 87 9.91 -8.14 -30.28
C LYS A 87 10.62 -9.44 -30.67
N ASP A 88 10.61 -9.73 -31.97
CA ASP A 88 11.09 -11.00 -32.57
C ASP A 88 12.57 -11.34 -32.30
N HIS A 89 13.37 -10.37 -31.81
CA HIS A 89 14.77 -10.55 -31.41
C HIS A 89 14.96 -10.86 -29.91
N GLY A 90 13.89 -11.17 -29.18
CA GLY A 90 13.96 -11.40 -27.73
C GLY A 90 14.26 -10.13 -26.93
N THR A 91 13.86 -8.97 -27.44
CA THR A 91 13.89 -7.71 -26.67
C THR A 91 12.56 -7.55 -25.95
N VAL A 92 12.59 -7.52 -24.62
CA VAL A 92 11.44 -7.23 -23.78
C VAL A 92 11.51 -5.77 -23.34
N GLY A 93 10.44 -5.03 -23.61
CA GLY A 93 10.23 -3.68 -23.09
C GLY A 93 9.06 -3.67 -22.10
N CYS A 94 9.15 -2.84 -21.07
CA CYS A 94 8.09 -2.71 -20.09
C CYS A 94 8.01 -1.27 -19.56
N SER A 95 6.79 -0.77 -19.43
CA SER A 95 6.48 0.44 -18.68
C SER A 95 5.35 0.14 -17.70
N TYR A 96 5.23 0.89 -16.61
CA TYR A 96 4.05 0.83 -15.73
C TYR A 96 3.70 2.20 -15.15
N TYR A 97 2.42 2.40 -14.84
CA TYR A 97 1.89 3.58 -14.16
C TYR A 97 1.35 3.19 -12.79
N SER A 98 1.69 3.95 -11.75
CA SER A 98 1.11 3.86 -10.40
C SER A 98 0.18 5.04 -10.18
N ALA A 99 -1.07 4.75 -9.82
CA ALA A 99 -2.06 5.76 -9.44
C ALA A 99 -1.66 6.48 -8.14
N GLU A 100 -1.31 5.73 -7.08
CA GLU A 100 -0.85 6.27 -5.78
C GLU A 100 0.32 7.26 -5.92
N GLU A 101 1.30 6.95 -6.77
CA GLU A 101 2.46 7.83 -6.97
C GLU A 101 2.23 8.96 -8.00
N GLU A 102 1.11 8.95 -8.74
CA GLU A 102 0.86 9.78 -9.95
C GLU A 102 2.03 9.72 -10.95
N LYS A 103 2.62 8.53 -11.14
CA LYS A 103 3.95 8.39 -11.76
C LYS A 103 4.04 7.22 -12.74
N MET A 104 4.71 7.46 -13.86
CA MET A 104 5.01 6.44 -14.87
C MET A 104 6.48 6.05 -14.81
N TYR A 105 6.72 4.75 -14.90
CA TYR A 105 8.00 4.09 -14.83
C TYR A 105 8.32 3.40 -16.17
N LEU A 106 9.56 3.55 -16.64
CA LEU A 106 10.07 2.97 -17.88
C LEU A 106 11.30 2.11 -17.56
N LEU A 107 11.34 0.84 -17.99
CA LEU A 107 12.27 -0.17 -17.42
C LEU A 107 13.54 -0.44 -18.25
N GLY A 108 13.70 0.28 -19.36
CA GLY A 108 14.75 0.06 -20.35
C GLY A 108 14.55 -1.24 -21.14
N ASP A 109 15.12 -1.29 -22.34
CA ASP A 109 14.97 -2.44 -23.22
C ASP A 109 15.92 -3.57 -22.78
N SER A 110 15.32 -4.65 -22.25
CA SER A 110 16.03 -5.86 -21.85
C SER A 110 16.28 -6.73 -23.08
N ARG A 111 17.51 -6.65 -23.62
CA ARG A 111 18.00 -7.52 -24.70
C ARG A 111 18.17 -8.95 -24.17
N SER A 112 17.78 -9.95 -24.95
CA SER A 112 17.75 -11.36 -24.55
C SER A 112 16.85 -11.64 -23.34
N GLY A 113 15.68 -10.99 -23.31
CA GLY A 113 14.63 -11.27 -22.34
C GLY A 113 13.71 -12.41 -22.82
N ASP A 114 13.73 -13.53 -22.10
CA ASP A 114 12.75 -14.62 -22.27
C ASP A 114 11.49 -14.37 -21.42
N MET A 115 10.50 -15.27 -21.50
CA MET A 115 9.30 -15.25 -20.65
C MET A 115 9.63 -15.19 -19.14
N GLU A 116 10.74 -15.79 -18.69
CA GLU A 116 11.20 -15.67 -17.29
C GLU A 116 11.48 -14.21 -16.87
N THR A 117 11.82 -13.34 -17.82
CA THR A 117 12.01 -11.89 -17.58
C THR A 117 10.66 -11.21 -17.39
N ILE A 118 9.64 -11.58 -18.19
CA ILE A 118 8.27 -11.08 -18.04
C ILE A 118 7.69 -11.53 -16.69
N ASP A 119 7.89 -12.79 -16.30
CA ASP A 119 7.45 -13.32 -15.00
C ASP A 119 8.11 -12.57 -13.84
N ALA A 120 9.41 -12.29 -13.92
CA ALA A 120 10.12 -11.48 -12.93
C ALA A 120 9.58 -10.05 -12.87
N LEU A 121 9.26 -9.44 -14.01
CA LEU A 121 8.66 -8.09 -14.06
C LEU A 121 7.26 -8.04 -13.44
N LEU A 122 6.38 -8.99 -13.78
CA LEU A 122 5.05 -9.10 -13.19
C LEU A 122 5.12 -9.32 -11.67
N LEU A 123 6.05 -10.16 -11.21
CA LEU A 123 6.30 -10.41 -9.79
C LEU A 123 6.76 -9.16 -9.02
N GLN A 124 7.62 -8.33 -9.64
CA GLN A 124 8.12 -7.09 -9.04
C GLN A 124 7.11 -5.95 -9.07
N ILE A 125 6.37 -5.78 -10.18
CA ILE A 125 5.45 -4.65 -10.40
C ILE A 125 4.11 -4.89 -9.70
N LYS A 126 3.64 -6.15 -9.65
CA LYS A 126 2.32 -6.56 -9.15
C LYS A 126 1.17 -5.72 -9.73
N PRO A 127 1.04 -5.67 -11.07
CA PRO A 127 0.03 -4.86 -11.73
C PRO A 127 -1.39 -5.33 -11.41
N THR A 128 -2.34 -4.40 -11.37
CA THR A 128 -3.78 -4.69 -11.40
C THR A 128 -4.27 -4.95 -12.83
N VAL A 129 -3.66 -4.29 -13.82
CA VAL A 129 -3.96 -4.43 -15.26
C VAL A 129 -2.67 -4.59 -16.05
N VAL A 130 -2.63 -5.55 -16.99
CA VAL A 130 -1.52 -5.77 -17.92
C VAL A 130 -1.99 -5.58 -19.35
N LEU A 131 -1.48 -4.53 -19.99
CA LEU A 131 -1.66 -4.24 -21.40
C LEU A 131 -0.63 -5.02 -22.22
N THR A 132 -1.08 -5.79 -23.21
CA THR A 132 -0.19 -6.62 -24.03
C THR A 132 -0.63 -6.66 -25.49
N PRO A 133 0.29 -6.68 -26.49
CA PRO A 133 -0.10 -6.84 -27.88
C PRO A 133 -0.40 -8.32 -28.22
N PRO A 134 -1.20 -8.62 -29.26
CA PRO A 134 -1.61 -9.99 -29.60
C PRO A 134 -0.47 -11.00 -29.86
N ARG A 135 0.77 -10.51 -30.07
CA ARG A 135 1.96 -11.35 -30.27
C ARG A 135 2.58 -11.90 -28.98
N VAL A 136 2.20 -11.37 -27.81
CA VAL A 136 2.69 -11.84 -26.51
C VAL A 136 1.55 -12.56 -25.79
N ASP A 137 1.57 -13.89 -25.82
CA ASP A 137 0.52 -14.69 -25.19
C ASP A 137 0.80 -14.92 -23.69
N LEU A 138 0.23 -14.05 -22.86
CA LEU A 138 0.21 -14.20 -21.39
C LEU A 138 -0.97 -15.04 -20.90
N SER A 139 -1.86 -15.48 -21.80
CA SER A 139 -3.15 -16.10 -21.45
C SER A 139 -2.99 -17.51 -20.87
N LEU A 140 -1.99 -18.26 -21.35
CA LEU A 140 -1.70 -19.62 -20.92
C LEU A 140 -1.35 -19.71 -19.42
N GLN A 141 -0.70 -18.68 -18.86
CA GLN A 141 -0.39 -18.63 -17.42
C GLN A 141 -1.64 -18.46 -16.55
N ASN A 142 -2.62 -17.66 -17.01
CA ASN A 142 -3.89 -17.50 -16.32
C ASN A 142 -4.74 -18.80 -16.37
N GLN A 143 -4.54 -19.69 -17.35
CA GLN A 143 -5.20 -21.00 -17.38
C GLN A 143 -4.49 -22.07 -16.52
N ASP A 144 -3.15 -22.15 -16.56
CA ASP A 144 -2.41 -23.08 -15.70
C ASP A 144 -2.60 -22.75 -14.20
N GLN A 145 -2.83 -21.48 -13.83
CA GLN A 145 -3.21 -21.10 -12.46
C GLN A 145 -4.64 -21.53 -12.07
N ASN A 146 -5.57 -21.64 -13.03
CA ASN A 146 -6.94 -22.12 -12.75
C ASN A 146 -7.02 -23.65 -12.72
N LEU A 147 -6.19 -24.36 -13.49
CA LEU A 147 -6.10 -25.82 -13.47
C LEU A 147 -5.31 -26.38 -12.28
N ALA A 148 -4.49 -25.55 -11.61
CA ALA A 148 -3.78 -25.90 -10.38
C ALA A 148 -4.59 -25.62 -9.09
N GLN A 149 -5.90 -25.37 -9.17
CA GLN A 149 -6.74 -25.03 -8.00
C GLN A 149 -7.03 -26.19 -7.04
N GLU A 150 -6.67 -27.45 -7.36
CA GLU A 150 -6.91 -28.58 -6.46
C GLU A 150 -5.80 -28.80 -5.40
N ASP A 151 -4.57 -28.33 -5.59
CA ASP A 151 -3.49 -28.50 -4.59
C ASP A 151 -2.53 -27.28 -4.49
N VAL A 152 -2.56 -26.66 -3.31
CA VAL A 152 -1.78 -25.55 -2.73
C VAL A 152 -0.36 -25.30 -3.31
N SER A 153 -0.09 -24.07 -3.82
CA SER A 153 0.98 -23.16 -3.31
C SER A 153 1.38 -21.96 -4.22
N SER A 154 0.94 -21.89 -5.48
CA SER A 154 1.35 -20.81 -6.41
C SER A 154 0.32 -19.69 -6.60
N THR A 155 0.19 -18.78 -5.62
CA THR A 155 -0.81 -17.68 -5.63
C THR A 155 -0.19 -16.32 -6.01
N TYR A 156 -0.04 -16.05 -7.31
CA TYR A 156 0.33 -14.71 -7.81
C TYR A 156 -0.83 -14.06 -8.55
N LEU A 157 -1.62 -13.29 -7.79
CA LEU A 157 -2.64 -12.28 -8.12
C LEU A 157 -3.34 -12.36 -9.50
N PRO A 158 -4.69 -12.40 -9.56
CA PRO A 158 -5.43 -12.29 -10.82
C PRO A 158 -5.38 -10.85 -11.34
N TYR A 159 -4.35 -10.52 -12.12
CA TYR A 159 -4.28 -9.28 -12.89
C TYR A 159 -5.17 -9.37 -14.13
N GLN A 160 -5.83 -8.28 -14.50
CA GLN A 160 -6.62 -8.22 -15.71
C GLN A 160 -5.69 -8.10 -16.92
N ILE A 161 -5.67 -9.11 -17.79
CA ILE A 161 -5.00 -9.04 -19.09
C ILE A 161 -5.93 -8.30 -20.06
N ASP A 162 -5.38 -7.32 -20.78
CA ASP A 162 -6.09 -6.48 -21.73
C ASP A 162 -5.28 -6.39 -23.03
N ILE A 163 -5.77 -7.07 -24.08
CA ILE A 163 -5.04 -7.21 -25.35
C ILE A 163 -5.28 -5.94 -26.18
N ARG A 164 -4.21 -5.19 -26.44
CA ARG A 164 -4.25 -3.88 -27.10
C ARG A 164 -3.64 -3.93 -28.52
N PRO A 165 -4.23 -3.24 -29.51
CA PRO A 165 -3.73 -3.25 -30.88
C PRO A 165 -2.24 -2.90 -31.00
N THR A 166 -1.50 -3.66 -31.81
CA THR A 166 -0.06 -3.48 -32.05
C THR A 166 0.37 -2.02 -32.35
N PRO A 167 -0.40 -1.19 -33.09
CA PRO A 167 -0.06 0.23 -33.32
C PRO A 167 -0.03 1.11 -32.07
N GLU A 168 -0.64 0.70 -30.96
CA GLU A 168 -0.55 1.41 -29.67
C GLU A 168 0.83 1.25 -29.02
N PHE A 169 1.57 0.18 -29.37
CA PHE A 169 2.95 -0.09 -28.99
C PHE A 169 3.98 0.43 -30.00
N SER A 170 3.60 1.38 -30.86
CA SER A 170 4.52 2.01 -31.82
C SER A 170 5.33 3.14 -31.17
N TYR A 171 6.64 3.16 -31.39
CA TYR A 171 7.55 4.21 -30.91
C TYR A 171 7.08 5.61 -31.30
N SER A 172 6.78 5.87 -32.58
CA SER A 172 6.42 7.21 -33.07
C SER A 172 5.10 7.75 -32.48
N ASN A 173 4.15 6.84 -32.21
CA ASN A 173 2.88 7.15 -31.56
C ASN A 173 3.09 7.45 -30.07
N ALA A 174 3.97 6.69 -29.42
CA ALA A 174 4.35 6.88 -28.03
C ALA A 174 5.13 8.18 -27.80
N GLU A 175 6.14 8.46 -28.61
CA GLU A 175 6.93 9.69 -28.62
C GLU A 175 6.04 10.93 -28.74
N SER A 176 5.16 10.97 -29.75
CA SER A 176 4.18 12.05 -29.93
C SER A 176 3.28 12.25 -28.69
N LYS A 177 2.90 11.17 -28.01
CA LYS A 177 2.05 11.23 -26.80
C LYS A 177 2.82 11.61 -25.55
N LEU A 178 4.08 11.19 -25.42
CA LEU A 178 4.99 11.62 -24.36
C LEU A 178 5.24 13.13 -24.47
N LEU A 179 5.52 13.64 -25.68
CA LEU A 179 5.68 15.07 -25.97
C LEU A 179 4.39 15.90 -25.79
N ALA A 180 3.24 15.24 -25.69
CA ALA A 180 1.96 15.86 -25.34
C ALA A 180 1.67 15.85 -23.83
N LEU A 181 2.50 15.20 -23.00
CA LEU A 181 2.36 15.26 -21.55
C LEU A 181 2.87 16.60 -21.01
N GLU A 182 1.97 17.37 -20.40
CA GLU A 182 2.32 18.56 -19.62
C GLU A 182 2.82 18.17 -18.23
N ILE A 183 4.02 17.58 -18.19
CA ILE A 183 4.73 17.22 -16.96
C ILE A 183 5.18 18.51 -16.30
N SER A 184 4.32 19.04 -15.42
CA SER A 184 4.39 20.38 -14.85
C SER A 184 5.65 20.63 -13.99
N SER A 185 6.81 20.71 -14.63
CA SER A 185 8.05 21.06 -13.97
C SER A 185 8.14 22.58 -13.88
N THR A 186 8.45 23.11 -12.69
CA THR A 186 8.72 24.54 -12.47
C THR A 186 9.91 25.06 -13.28
N HIS A 187 10.65 24.17 -13.96
CA HIS A 187 11.73 24.47 -14.88
C HIS A 187 11.28 24.75 -16.32
N GLU A 188 10.16 24.18 -16.81
CA GLU A 188 9.63 24.49 -18.17
C GLU A 188 9.30 25.98 -18.35
N GLN A 189 8.85 26.64 -17.27
CA GLN A 189 8.60 28.08 -17.26
C GLN A 189 9.88 28.93 -17.26
N ARG A 190 11.05 28.33 -16.98
CA ARG A 190 12.34 29.02 -16.79
C ARG A 190 13.36 28.76 -17.89
N ILE A 191 13.29 27.62 -18.58
CA ILE A 191 14.25 27.22 -19.62
C ILE A 191 13.49 26.96 -20.91
N ARG A 192 13.58 27.91 -21.85
CA ARG A 192 13.19 27.70 -23.25
C ARG A 192 14.44 27.34 -24.04
N PHE A 193 14.49 26.13 -24.58
CA PHE A 193 15.54 25.74 -25.51
C PHE A 193 15.28 26.40 -26.87
N PHE A 194 16.26 27.16 -27.37
CA PHE A 194 16.29 27.61 -28.76
C PHE A 194 17.04 26.56 -29.57
N VAL A 195 16.36 25.95 -30.53
CA VAL A 195 16.95 25.04 -31.51
C VAL A 195 16.90 25.74 -32.86
N PRO A 196 18.06 26.12 -33.45
CA PRO A 196 18.10 26.62 -34.82
C PRO A 196 17.66 25.51 -35.78
N GLN A 197 16.84 25.82 -36.77
CA GLN A 197 16.47 24.82 -37.77
C GLN A 197 17.70 24.29 -38.52
N ASN A 198 17.66 23.01 -38.90
CA ASN A 198 18.56 22.43 -39.88
C ASN A 198 18.27 23.01 -41.28
N GLY A 199 18.76 24.21 -41.54
CA GLY A 199 18.65 24.89 -42.83
C GLY A 199 19.78 25.90 -43.00
N LEU A 200 20.65 25.69 -43.99
CA LEU A 200 21.71 26.63 -44.36
C LEU A 200 21.09 27.89 -45.01
N ALA A 201 20.88 28.93 -44.22
CA ALA A 201 20.68 30.31 -44.68
C ALA A 201 21.79 31.20 -44.09
N GLY A 202 22.25 32.18 -44.88
CA GLY A 202 23.34 33.07 -44.48
C GLY A 202 22.95 34.05 -43.36
N PRO A 203 23.92 34.70 -42.70
CA PRO A 203 23.68 35.54 -41.51
C PRO A 203 22.97 36.88 -41.77
N GLU A 204 22.42 37.12 -42.96
CA GLU A 204 21.85 38.43 -43.36
C GLU A 204 20.34 38.40 -43.66
N GLU A 205 19.68 37.23 -43.66
CA GLU A 205 18.22 37.10 -43.81
C GLU A 205 17.62 36.22 -42.70
N VAL A 206 17.72 36.70 -41.45
CA VAL A 206 17.00 36.10 -40.30
C VAL A 206 16.09 37.15 -39.70
N ASP A 207 14.81 37.11 -40.07
CA ASP A 207 13.78 37.94 -39.44
C ASP A 207 13.58 37.45 -37.99
N PRO A 208 13.75 38.30 -36.95
CA PRO A 208 13.59 37.89 -35.56
C PRO A 208 12.20 37.36 -35.22
N GLU A 209 11.18 37.70 -36.01
CA GLU A 209 9.81 37.22 -35.82
C GLU A 209 9.54 35.86 -36.50
N GLU A 210 10.37 35.42 -37.45
CA GLU A 210 10.26 34.11 -38.14
C GLU A 210 11.17 33.01 -37.56
N MET A 211 11.91 33.25 -36.47
CA MET A 211 12.61 32.19 -35.74
C MET A 211 11.61 31.22 -35.08
N GLY A 212 11.15 30.25 -35.88
CA GLY A 212 10.06 29.34 -35.57
C GLY A 212 10.27 28.58 -34.25
N PHE A 213 9.46 28.94 -33.25
CA PHE A 213 9.40 28.27 -31.96
C PHE A 213 8.94 26.81 -32.09
N THR A 214 9.87 25.89 -32.33
CA THR A 214 9.62 24.43 -32.27
C THR A 214 9.46 23.98 -30.82
N LEU A 215 8.29 24.32 -30.26
CA LEU A 215 7.83 23.89 -28.93
C LEU A 215 7.93 22.36 -28.76
N HIS A 216 7.88 21.63 -29.88
CA HIS A 216 8.15 20.19 -30.00
C HIS A 216 9.60 19.80 -29.67
N GLU A 217 10.61 20.44 -30.27
CA GLU A 217 12.03 20.09 -30.06
C GLU A 217 12.49 20.46 -28.64
N GLY A 218 12.01 21.58 -28.10
CA GLY A 218 12.24 21.95 -26.70
C GLY A 218 11.64 20.95 -25.71
N ARG A 219 10.45 20.40 -26.00
CA ARG A 219 9.85 19.31 -25.22
C ARG A 219 10.61 17.99 -25.37
N LEU A 220 11.15 17.70 -26.56
CA LEU A 220 11.95 16.49 -26.79
C LEU A 220 13.26 16.52 -26.00
N LEU A 221 13.93 17.67 -25.92
CA LEU A 221 15.10 17.85 -25.05
C LEU A 221 14.75 17.69 -23.56
N HIS A 222 13.57 18.15 -23.14
CA HIS A 222 13.10 17.96 -21.76
C HIS A 222 12.84 16.49 -21.43
N ILE A 223 12.10 15.76 -22.27
CA ILE A 223 11.81 14.34 -22.04
C ILE A 223 13.09 13.51 -22.13
N SER A 224 13.96 13.78 -23.10
CA SER A 224 15.28 13.15 -23.25
C SER A 224 16.21 13.36 -22.04
N SER A 225 15.94 14.35 -21.18
CA SER A 225 16.70 14.53 -19.93
C SER A 225 16.36 13.52 -18.84
N SER A 226 15.18 12.89 -18.93
CA SER A 226 14.59 12.02 -17.90
C SER A 226 14.26 10.60 -18.40
N VAL A 227 14.21 10.42 -19.72
CA VAL A 227 13.92 9.17 -20.42
C VAL A 227 14.94 9.00 -21.54
N ASP A 228 15.67 7.88 -21.52
CA ASP A 228 16.56 7.47 -22.61
C ASP A 228 15.72 6.98 -23.80
N MET A 229 15.65 7.82 -24.84
CA MET A 229 14.86 7.59 -26.05
C MET A 229 15.40 6.42 -26.92
N GLU A 230 16.59 5.87 -26.63
CA GLU A 230 17.17 4.72 -27.34
C GLU A 230 16.49 3.36 -27.02
N ASN A 231 15.39 3.35 -26.26
CA ASN A 231 14.69 2.14 -25.79
C ASN A 231 13.29 2.00 -26.42
N PRO A 232 13.21 1.69 -27.73
CA PRO A 232 11.98 1.82 -28.49
C PRO A 232 10.84 0.89 -28.07
N VAL A 233 11.14 -0.28 -27.48
CA VAL A 233 10.09 -1.23 -27.05
C VAL A 233 9.41 -0.73 -25.76
N THR A 234 10.21 -0.29 -24.80
CA THR A 234 9.77 0.32 -23.54
C THR A 234 8.97 1.61 -23.76
N ILE A 235 9.42 2.45 -24.69
CA ILE A 235 8.72 3.68 -25.09
C ILE A 235 7.39 3.34 -25.76
N GLY A 236 7.37 2.35 -26.67
CA GLY A 236 6.12 1.79 -27.21
C GLY A 236 5.13 1.36 -26.11
N CYS A 237 5.62 0.68 -25.07
CA CYS A 237 4.79 0.30 -23.91
C CYS A 237 4.23 1.52 -23.16
N ALA A 238 5.01 2.60 -22.98
CA ALA A 238 4.52 3.84 -22.39
C ALA A 238 3.38 4.46 -23.23
N GLY A 239 3.50 4.45 -24.56
CA GLY A 239 2.43 4.88 -25.48
C GLY A 239 1.13 4.09 -25.34
N ALA A 240 1.21 2.78 -25.11
CA ALA A 240 0.05 1.94 -24.85
C ALA A 240 -0.66 2.35 -23.54
N ILE A 241 0.10 2.58 -22.45
CA ILE A 241 -0.46 3.08 -21.18
C ILE A 241 -1.12 4.44 -21.37
N LEU A 242 -0.46 5.39 -22.03
CA LEU A 242 -1.03 6.72 -22.28
C LEU A 242 -2.36 6.63 -23.06
N THR A 243 -2.44 5.76 -24.06
CA THR A 243 -3.66 5.52 -24.83
C THR A 243 -4.77 4.93 -23.95
N TYR A 244 -4.44 3.98 -23.07
CA TYR A 244 -5.37 3.38 -22.14
C TYR A 244 -5.91 4.38 -21.09
N LEU A 245 -5.02 5.21 -20.51
CA LEU A 245 -5.40 6.26 -19.56
C LEU A 245 -6.28 7.33 -20.21
N GLN A 246 -5.95 7.76 -21.43
CA GLN A 246 -6.78 8.70 -22.21
C GLN A 246 -8.20 8.14 -22.43
N ARG A 247 -8.33 6.84 -22.77
CA ARG A 247 -9.64 6.18 -22.91
C ARG A 247 -10.42 6.13 -21.61
N ARG A 248 -9.78 5.78 -20.48
CA ARG A 248 -10.47 5.75 -19.16
C ARG A 248 -10.97 7.14 -18.76
N ARG A 249 -10.17 8.20 -18.94
CA ARG A 249 -10.61 9.59 -18.68
C ARG A 249 -11.79 10.01 -19.57
N ALA A 250 -11.80 9.61 -20.84
CA ALA A 250 -12.89 9.94 -21.77
C ALA A 250 -14.20 9.17 -21.50
N ALA A 251 -14.14 8.06 -20.75
CA ALA A 251 -15.30 7.24 -20.39
C ALA A 251 -15.88 7.58 -18.99
N ALA A 252 -15.31 8.54 -18.26
CA ALA A 252 -15.79 8.94 -16.94
C ALA A 252 -17.11 9.75 -17.06
N PRO A 253 -18.14 9.45 -16.24
CA PRO A 253 -19.50 9.98 -16.46
C PRO A 253 -19.75 11.42 -16.00
N SER A 254 -18.80 12.09 -15.32
CA SER A 254 -19.02 13.39 -14.66
C SER A 254 -17.94 14.43 -15.00
N PRO A 255 -18.29 15.55 -15.67
CA PRO A 255 -17.34 16.65 -15.91
C PRO A 255 -16.80 17.33 -14.64
N LEU A 256 -17.46 17.15 -13.49
CA LEU A 256 -17.01 17.67 -12.20
C LEU A 256 -15.98 16.75 -11.51
N GLU A 257 -15.93 15.47 -11.88
CA GLU A 257 -14.94 14.48 -11.40
C GLU A 257 -13.72 14.35 -12.34
N VAL A 258 -13.80 14.89 -13.56
CA VAL A 258 -12.74 14.88 -14.60
C VAL A 258 -11.45 15.62 -14.19
N GLY A 259 -11.41 16.26 -13.01
CA GLY A 259 -10.24 16.95 -12.45
C GLY A 259 -9.24 16.07 -11.71
N ASN A 260 -8.31 15.45 -12.46
CA ASN A 260 -7.04 14.77 -12.03
C ASN A 260 -7.02 13.22 -11.97
N GLU A 261 -8.08 12.49 -12.30
CA GLU A 261 -7.97 11.02 -12.35
C GLU A 261 -6.92 10.56 -13.40
N TYR A 262 -6.05 9.64 -12.98
CA TYR A 262 -4.89 9.15 -13.75
C TYR A 262 -3.84 10.20 -14.14
N ARG A 263 -3.69 11.29 -13.38
CA ARG A 263 -2.65 12.30 -13.66
C ARG A 263 -1.24 11.69 -13.59
N ILE A 264 -0.38 12.08 -14.53
CA ILE A 264 1.05 11.76 -14.52
C ILE A 264 1.79 13.05 -14.17
N ARG A 265 2.49 13.07 -13.02
CA ARG A 265 3.34 14.18 -12.56
C ARG A 265 4.81 13.98 -12.84
N ALA A 266 5.24 12.75 -13.02
CA ALA A 266 6.64 12.41 -13.24
C ALA A 266 6.78 11.17 -14.13
N LEU A 267 7.86 11.17 -14.91
CA LEU A 267 8.42 9.98 -15.54
C LEU A 267 9.67 9.58 -14.74
N GLN A 268 9.93 8.28 -14.60
CA GLN A 268 11.23 7.79 -14.17
C GLN A 268 11.64 6.59 -15.00
N MET A 269 12.81 6.69 -15.63
CA MET A 269 13.47 5.55 -16.23
C MET A 269 14.43 4.88 -15.25
N PHE A 270 14.55 3.55 -15.31
CA PHE A 270 15.60 2.79 -14.64
C PHE A 270 15.89 1.51 -15.44
N ASN A 271 17.14 1.05 -15.47
CA ASN A 271 17.51 -0.16 -16.20
C ASN A 271 17.52 -1.38 -15.29
N LEU A 272 16.96 -2.50 -15.76
CA LEU A 272 17.03 -3.79 -15.04
C LEU A 272 18.47 -4.32 -14.89
N ARG A 273 19.40 -3.88 -15.75
CA ARG A 273 20.82 -4.26 -15.71
C ARG A 273 21.54 -3.81 -14.44
N ASP A 274 21.03 -2.76 -13.79
CA ASP A 274 21.59 -2.21 -12.55
C ASP A 274 21.07 -2.97 -11.30
N THR A 275 20.31 -4.06 -11.51
CA THR A 275 19.72 -4.89 -10.46
C THR A 275 20.14 -6.36 -10.59
N MET A 276 20.33 -7.03 -9.46
CA MET A 276 20.63 -8.47 -9.43
C MET A 276 19.46 -9.25 -10.01
N TRP A 277 19.73 -10.14 -10.98
CA TRP A 277 18.70 -10.99 -11.55
C TRP A 277 18.38 -12.17 -10.62
N ILE A 278 17.10 -12.30 -10.27
CA ILE A 278 16.57 -13.37 -9.42
C ILE A 278 15.24 -13.83 -10.03
N ASN A 279 15.11 -15.11 -10.36
CA ASN A 279 13.85 -15.66 -10.84
C ASN A 279 12.89 -16.04 -9.70
N SER A 280 11.61 -16.20 -10.02
CA SER A 280 10.55 -16.59 -9.07
C SER A 280 10.91 -17.86 -8.29
N ASN A 281 11.48 -18.87 -8.96
CA ASN A 281 11.96 -20.11 -8.32
C ASN A 281 13.02 -19.85 -7.24
N THR A 282 13.91 -18.86 -7.42
CA THR A 282 14.92 -18.50 -6.43
C THR A 282 14.33 -17.70 -5.27
N PHE A 283 13.39 -16.78 -5.52
CA PHE A 283 12.65 -16.09 -4.45
C PHE A 283 11.97 -17.10 -3.51
N THR A 284 11.26 -18.09 -4.06
CA THR A 284 10.59 -19.15 -3.29
C THR A 284 11.60 -20.13 -2.66
N SER A 285 12.62 -20.58 -3.40
CA SER A 285 13.60 -21.55 -2.90
C SER A 285 14.42 -21.01 -1.74
N LEU A 286 14.77 -19.72 -1.75
CA LEU A 286 15.48 -19.05 -0.67
C LEU A 286 14.54 -18.46 0.39
N GLN A 287 13.21 -18.57 0.22
CA GLN A 287 12.17 -17.99 1.08
C GLN A 287 12.39 -16.48 1.31
N ILE A 288 12.83 -15.76 0.27
CA ILE A 288 13.12 -14.33 0.36
C ILE A 288 11.81 -13.54 0.60
N ILE A 289 10.75 -13.91 -0.13
CA ILE A 289 9.37 -13.41 0.03
C ILE A 289 8.45 -14.62 -0.03
N GLN A 290 7.45 -14.66 0.86
CA GLN A 290 6.45 -15.75 0.93
C GLN A 290 5.12 -15.18 1.41
N SER A 291 4.12 -15.17 0.54
CA SER A 291 2.75 -14.76 0.90
C SER A 291 1.96 -15.97 1.40
N GLU A 292 1.59 -15.99 2.68
CA GLU A 292 0.68 -16.98 3.25
C GLU A 292 -0.78 -16.55 3.02
N SER A 293 -1.57 -17.43 2.40
CA SER A 293 -3.00 -17.21 2.21
C SER A 293 -3.76 -17.36 3.53
N HIS A 294 -4.82 -16.56 3.72
CA HIS A 294 -5.67 -16.71 4.90
C HIS A 294 -6.42 -18.06 4.82
N PRO A 295 -6.51 -18.86 5.90
CA PRO A 295 -7.18 -20.18 5.89
C PRO A 295 -8.70 -20.14 5.59
N ASN A 296 -9.29 -18.96 5.33
CA ASN A 296 -10.69 -18.82 4.95
C ASN A 296 -10.77 -18.49 3.45
N MET A 297 -11.08 -19.50 2.65
CA MET A 297 -11.17 -19.41 1.18
C MET A 297 -12.21 -18.37 0.70
N PHE A 298 -13.29 -18.14 1.46
CA PHE A 298 -14.35 -17.17 1.15
C PHE A 298 -13.91 -15.69 1.07
N ASN A 299 -12.73 -15.35 1.59
CA ASN A 299 -12.17 -14.00 1.56
C ASN A 299 -11.17 -13.79 0.40
N GLN A 300 -11.03 -14.76 -0.49
CA GLN A 300 -10.15 -14.71 -1.66
C GLN A 300 -10.99 -14.39 -2.91
N GLY A 301 -10.65 -13.31 -3.61
CA GLY A 301 -11.33 -12.88 -4.84
C GLY A 301 -10.90 -11.46 -5.26
N PRO A 302 -11.00 -11.11 -6.56
CA PRO A 302 -10.76 -9.76 -7.03
C PRO A 302 -11.79 -8.79 -6.42
N GLY A 303 -11.36 -7.57 -6.07
CA GLY A 303 -12.23 -6.54 -5.46
C GLY A 303 -12.55 -6.74 -3.96
N LYS A 304 -11.72 -7.48 -3.21
CA LYS A 304 -11.81 -7.56 -1.73
C LYS A 304 -10.48 -7.21 -1.06
N LYS A 305 -10.58 -6.50 0.07
CA LYS A 305 -9.48 -5.97 0.93
C LYS A 305 -8.47 -6.99 1.47
N SER A 306 -8.55 -8.25 1.08
CA SER A 306 -7.68 -9.36 1.50
C SER A 306 -7.18 -10.22 0.32
N ALA A 307 -7.05 -9.63 -0.87
CA ALA A 307 -6.35 -10.27 -2.00
C ALA A 307 -4.84 -10.46 -1.74
N SER A 308 -4.25 -9.68 -0.83
CA SER A 308 -2.89 -9.91 -0.34
C SER A 308 -2.90 -10.92 0.82
N GLY A 309 -2.29 -12.07 0.61
CA GLY A 309 -1.88 -12.95 1.70
C GLY A 309 -0.97 -12.21 2.68
N LYS A 310 -1.02 -12.56 3.97
CA LYS A 310 -0.07 -11.99 4.94
C LYS A 310 1.32 -12.54 4.62
N GLU A 311 2.36 -11.73 4.84
CA GLU A 311 3.72 -12.24 4.71
C GLU A 311 3.96 -13.33 5.77
N GLY A 312 4.41 -14.50 5.32
CA GLY A 312 4.72 -15.65 6.16
C GLY A 312 6.13 -15.58 6.74
N LEU A 313 6.68 -16.75 7.12
CA LEU A 313 8.09 -16.85 7.53
C LEU A 313 9.04 -16.71 6.33
N SER A 314 9.30 -15.46 5.92
CA SER A 314 10.22 -15.10 4.84
C SER A 314 11.35 -14.17 5.33
N VAL A 315 12.43 -14.05 4.54
CA VAL A 315 13.53 -13.12 4.85
C VAL A 315 13.01 -11.68 4.87
N TYR A 316 12.16 -11.28 3.92
CA TYR A 316 11.51 -9.97 3.94
C TYR A 316 10.63 -9.78 5.19
N GLY A 317 9.90 -10.80 5.63
CA GLY A 317 9.09 -10.78 6.85
C GLY A 317 9.90 -10.43 8.11
N LEU A 318 11.14 -10.91 8.23
CA LEU A 318 12.04 -10.57 9.34
C LEU A 318 12.35 -9.05 9.43
N PHE A 319 12.35 -8.35 8.30
CA PHE A 319 12.67 -6.92 8.24
C PHE A 319 11.40 -6.05 8.20
N GLN A 320 10.31 -6.52 7.59
CA GLN A 320 9.08 -5.77 7.38
C GLN A 320 8.47 -5.21 8.67
N HIS A 321 8.57 -5.94 9.78
CA HIS A 321 8.02 -5.52 11.07
C HIS A 321 8.74 -4.32 11.71
N PHE A 322 9.95 -3.98 11.25
CA PHE A 322 10.70 -2.80 11.70
C PHE A 322 10.43 -1.54 10.87
N ALA A 323 9.77 -1.67 9.70
CA ALA A 323 9.25 -0.54 8.93
C ALA A 323 7.84 -0.18 9.42
N TYR A 324 7.67 1.05 9.89
CA TYR A 324 6.43 1.48 10.55
C TYR A 324 5.44 2.15 9.60
N THR A 325 5.94 2.91 8.63
CA THR A 325 5.13 3.65 7.66
C THR A 325 4.73 2.77 6.46
N PRO A 326 3.57 3.01 5.82
CA PRO A 326 3.20 2.33 4.57
C PRO A 326 4.25 2.53 3.47
N GLN A 327 4.72 3.76 3.28
CA GLN A 327 5.72 4.11 2.27
C GLN A 327 7.10 3.46 2.54
N GLY A 328 7.51 3.35 3.81
CA GLY A 328 8.74 2.66 4.21
C GLY A 328 8.68 1.17 3.94
N ARG A 329 7.53 0.53 4.19
CA ARG A 329 7.30 -0.87 3.80
C ARG A 329 7.33 -1.08 2.29
N ALA A 330 6.73 -0.17 1.51
CA ALA A 330 6.78 -0.22 0.06
C ALA A 330 8.22 -0.10 -0.47
N ARG A 331 9.00 0.88 0.03
CA ARG A 331 10.43 1.08 -0.31
C ARG A 331 11.31 -0.11 0.12
N LEU A 332 11.06 -0.69 1.30
CA LEU A 332 11.75 -1.90 1.77
C LEU A 332 11.43 -3.10 0.87
N LYS A 333 10.16 -3.32 0.52
CA LYS A 333 9.74 -4.41 -0.38
C LYS A 333 10.34 -4.26 -1.78
N GLN A 334 10.38 -3.04 -2.30
CA GLN A 334 11.07 -2.69 -3.55
C GLN A 334 12.57 -2.98 -3.47
N THR A 335 13.20 -2.66 -2.34
CA THR A 335 14.63 -2.92 -2.08
C THR A 335 14.95 -4.43 -2.08
N PHE A 336 14.05 -5.27 -1.57
CA PHE A 336 14.17 -6.73 -1.64
C PHE A 336 13.93 -7.29 -3.05
N PHE A 337 12.96 -6.75 -3.78
CA PHE A 337 12.69 -7.16 -5.17
C PHE A 337 13.78 -6.72 -6.16
N ARG A 338 14.53 -5.65 -5.86
CA ARG A 338 15.56 -5.05 -6.72
C ARG A 338 16.87 -4.82 -5.94
N PRO A 339 17.64 -5.88 -5.59
CA PRO A 339 18.99 -5.73 -5.06
C PRO A 339 19.85 -5.01 -6.11
N SER A 340 20.71 -4.08 -5.70
CA SER A 340 21.45 -3.25 -6.67
C SER A 340 22.74 -3.94 -7.10
N VAL A 341 23.23 -3.67 -8.31
CA VAL A 341 24.59 -4.02 -8.75
C VAL A 341 25.57 -2.86 -8.49
N ASP A 342 25.07 -1.63 -8.31
CA ASP A 342 25.90 -0.47 -8.00
C ASP A 342 26.48 -0.55 -6.58
N LEU A 343 27.80 -0.72 -6.53
CA LEU A 343 28.60 -0.78 -5.32
C LEU A 343 28.60 0.55 -4.53
N ALA A 344 28.35 1.70 -5.16
CA ALA A 344 28.15 2.96 -4.45
C ALA A 344 26.80 3.00 -3.71
N ALA A 345 25.69 2.63 -4.37
CA ALA A 345 24.37 2.49 -3.74
C ALA A 345 24.37 1.47 -2.59
N ILE A 346 25.02 0.31 -2.77
CA ILE A 346 25.16 -0.71 -1.71
C ILE A 346 25.92 -0.14 -0.51
N ARG A 347 27.11 0.45 -0.75
CA ARG A 347 27.93 1.03 0.33
C ARG A 347 27.22 2.17 1.05
N GLY A 348 26.47 3.02 0.35
CA GLY A 348 25.67 4.09 0.97
C GLY A 348 24.64 3.58 1.97
N ARG A 349 24.00 2.43 1.70
CA ARG A 349 23.09 1.75 2.64
C ARG A 349 23.85 1.17 3.84
N HIS A 350 25.00 0.53 3.60
CA HIS A 350 25.86 0.01 4.68
C HIS A 350 26.43 1.12 5.58
N ASP A 351 26.74 2.29 5.03
CA ASP A 351 27.19 3.46 5.79
C ASP A 351 26.07 4.07 6.62
N PHE A 352 24.84 4.15 6.08
CA PHE A 352 23.68 4.57 6.86
C PHE A 352 23.49 3.66 8.08
N ILE A 353 23.42 2.34 7.88
CA ILE A 353 23.28 1.36 8.98
C ILE A 353 24.45 1.52 9.96
N GLY A 354 25.69 1.59 9.47
CA GLY A 354 26.89 1.74 10.30
C GLY A 354 26.98 3.05 11.10
N VAL A 355 26.29 4.11 10.69
CA VAL A 355 26.16 5.36 11.47
C VAL A 355 25.06 5.22 12.52
N PHE A 356 23.88 4.73 12.17
CA PHE A 356 22.76 4.61 13.10
C PHE A 356 22.90 3.46 14.11
N SER A 357 23.73 2.45 13.85
CA SER A 357 24.09 1.41 14.83
C SER A 357 25.09 1.84 15.91
N ARG A 358 25.60 3.09 15.88
CA ARG A 358 26.54 3.59 16.90
C ARG A 358 25.83 3.84 18.24
N PRO A 359 26.47 3.56 19.39
CA PRO A 359 25.86 3.76 20.72
C PRO A 359 25.39 5.21 20.94
N ASP A 360 26.18 6.18 20.49
CA ASP A 360 25.90 7.61 20.61
C ASP A 360 24.62 8.04 19.86
N ASN A 361 24.21 7.28 18.85
CA ASN A 361 23.09 7.59 17.97
C ASN A 361 21.79 6.84 18.34
N ILE A 362 21.81 5.94 19.34
CA ILE A 362 20.65 5.11 19.72
C ILE A 362 19.47 5.98 20.18
N ALA A 363 19.72 7.07 20.92
CA ALA A 363 18.65 7.96 21.38
C ALA A 363 17.91 8.66 20.21
N ALA A 364 18.66 9.12 19.20
CA ALA A 364 18.10 9.72 17.99
C ALA A 364 17.34 8.68 17.15
N LEU A 365 17.89 7.46 17.02
CA LEU A 365 17.22 6.31 16.38
C LEU A 365 15.85 6.03 17.06
N GLU A 366 15.82 5.92 18.39
CA GLU A 366 14.56 5.71 19.12
C GLU A 366 13.55 6.85 18.93
N LYS A 367 14.00 8.12 18.93
CA LYS A 367 13.16 9.30 18.70
C LYS A 367 12.51 9.23 17.30
N MET A 368 13.30 8.95 16.27
CA MET A 368 12.79 8.76 14.89
C MET A 368 11.84 7.58 14.78
N THR A 369 12.19 6.42 15.36
CA THR A 369 11.34 5.22 15.37
C THR A 369 10.00 5.45 16.11
N LYS A 370 9.96 6.30 17.14
CA LYS A 370 8.71 6.69 17.81
C LYS A 370 7.88 7.61 16.91
N ALA A 371 8.48 8.63 16.30
CA ALA A 371 7.80 9.56 15.39
C ALA A 371 7.21 8.86 14.14
N LEU A 372 7.97 7.97 13.49
CA LEU A 372 7.55 7.25 12.28
C LEU A 372 6.29 6.38 12.48
N LYS A 373 6.00 5.91 13.70
CA LYS A 373 4.78 5.13 14.01
C LYS A 373 3.48 5.94 13.84
N HIS A 374 3.57 7.26 13.87
CA HIS A 374 2.43 8.17 13.72
C HIS A 374 2.35 8.80 12.33
N ILE A 375 3.33 8.56 11.47
CA ILE A 375 3.37 9.07 10.09
C ILE A 375 2.62 8.12 9.15
N LYS A 376 1.71 8.68 8.36
CA LYS A 376 1.01 8.00 7.26
C LYS A 376 1.63 8.40 5.92
N ASN A 377 1.24 7.71 4.84
CA ASN A 377 1.50 8.21 3.49
C ASN A 377 0.61 9.44 3.25
N LEU A 378 1.19 10.59 2.89
CA LEU A 378 0.40 11.76 2.56
C LEU A 378 -0.20 11.75 1.15
N ARG A 379 0.22 10.86 0.24
CA ARG A 379 -0.33 10.79 -1.13
C ARG A 379 -1.86 10.53 -1.12
N PRO A 380 -2.40 9.49 -0.45
CA PRO A 380 -3.84 9.32 -0.27
C PRO A 380 -4.52 10.46 0.51
N VAL A 381 -3.80 11.09 1.45
CA VAL A 381 -4.33 12.21 2.26
C VAL A 381 -4.55 13.45 1.39
N MET A 382 -3.63 13.73 0.45
CA MET A 382 -3.77 14.81 -0.54
C MET A 382 -4.84 14.49 -1.59
N ILE A 383 -4.96 13.24 -2.04
CA ILE A 383 -6.05 12.80 -2.94
C ILE A 383 -7.42 13.07 -2.28
N ASN A 384 -7.62 12.61 -1.05
CA ASN A 384 -8.87 12.82 -0.31
C ASN A 384 -9.15 14.31 -0.05
N LEU A 385 -8.11 15.09 0.28
CA LEU A 385 -8.23 16.54 0.47
C LEU A 385 -8.68 17.26 -0.83
N ARG A 386 -8.19 16.83 -2.01
CA ARG A 386 -8.67 17.34 -3.31
C ARG A 386 -10.10 16.92 -3.64
N LYS A 387 -10.50 15.70 -3.27
CA LYS A 387 -11.88 15.19 -3.41
C LYS A 387 -12.87 15.85 -2.42
N GLY A 388 -12.40 16.72 -1.51
CA GLY A 388 -13.22 17.30 -0.43
C GLY A 388 -13.57 16.33 0.70
N ILE A 389 -13.04 15.10 0.65
CA ILE A 389 -13.29 14.02 1.61
C ILE A 389 -12.44 14.28 2.85
N SER A 390 -13.03 14.90 3.86
CA SER A 390 -12.32 15.32 5.08
C SER A 390 -12.35 14.27 6.21
N THR A 391 -13.33 13.37 6.21
CA THR A 391 -13.47 12.30 7.20
C THR A 391 -13.22 10.92 6.62
N GLY A 392 -12.48 10.10 7.37
CA GLY A 392 -12.39 8.67 7.09
C GLY A 392 -13.71 8.02 7.43
N SER A 393 -14.49 7.60 6.43
CA SER A 393 -15.69 6.80 6.65
C SER A 393 -15.33 5.53 7.42
N ALA A 394 -15.66 5.50 8.71
CA ALA A 394 -15.31 4.41 9.64
C ALA A 394 -15.88 3.04 9.22
N LYS A 395 -16.87 3.02 8.33
CA LYS A 395 -17.44 1.81 7.71
C LYS A 395 -16.74 1.39 6.41
N VAL A 396 -16.04 2.31 5.70
CA VAL A 396 -15.61 2.10 4.32
C VAL A 396 -14.08 2.18 4.14
N THR A 397 -13.35 3.12 4.75
CA THR A 397 -11.94 3.40 4.37
C THR A 397 -10.87 2.92 5.36
N GLY A 398 -11.24 2.39 6.53
CA GLY A 398 -10.26 1.86 7.51
C GLY A 398 -9.41 2.93 8.23
N PHE A 399 -9.55 4.20 7.85
CA PHE A 399 -9.02 5.34 8.57
C PHE A 399 -9.84 5.55 9.85
N LYS A 400 -9.28 5.16 11.01
CA LYS A 400 -9.83 5.56 12.33
C LYS A 400 -9.67 7.06 12.63
N THR A 401 -8.80 7.75 11.90
CA THR A 401 -8.38 9.14 12.16
C THR A 401 -8.57 9.99 10.91
N THR A 402 -9.11 11.20 11.10
CA THR A 402 -9.46 12.15 10.02
C THR A 402 -8.26 12.58 9.16
N VAL A 403 -8.54 13.16 7.99
CA VAL A 403 -7.52 13.75 7.10
C VAL A 403 -6.74 14.83 7.84
N TRP A 404 -7.43 15.69 8.59
CA TRP A 404 -6.86 16.78 9.37
C TRP A 404 -5.97 16.29 10.53
N ALA A 405 -6.42 15.31 11.30
CA ALA A 405 -5.60 14.69 12.35
C ALA A 405 -4.31 14.06 11.77
N SER A 406 -4.42 13.45 10.59
CA SER A 406 -3.27 12.86 9.88
C SER A 406 -2.27 13.92 9.42
N LEU A 407 -2.74 15.09 8.95
CA LEU A 407 -1.91 16.22 8.56
C LEU A 407 -1.22 16.89 9.75
N LEU A 408 -1.94 17.11 10.86
CA LEU A 408 -1.35 17.71 12.05
C LEU A 408 -0.27 16.78 12.66
N ALA A 409 -0.56 15.49 12.76
CA ALA A 409 0.42 14.49 13.20
C ALA A 409 1.65 14.48 12.29
N PHE A 410 1.47 14.48 10.97
CA PHE A 410 2.59 14.53 10.03
C PHE A 410 3.45 15.78 10.21
N ALA A 411 2.83 16.95 10.34
CA ALA A 411 3.54 18.22 10.52
C ALA A 411 4.39 18.22 11.80
N PHE A 412 3.84 17.72 12.91
CA PHE A 412 4.53 17.60 14.19
C PHE A 412 5.69 16.58 14.13
N TYR A 413 5.40 15.33 13.78
CA TYR A 413 6.39 14.26 13.80
C TYR A 413 7.49 14.40 12.72
N SER A 414 7.23 15.12 11.62
CA SER A 414 8.28 15.46 10.64
C SER A 414 9.30 16.46 11.19
N ILE A 415 8.90 17.35 12.12
CA ILE A 415 9.82 18.26 12.81
C ILE A 415 10.68 17.46 13.80
N ASP A 416 10.08 16.56 14.59
CA ASP A 416 10.82 15.65 15.49
C ASP A 416 11.88 14.81 14.74
N ILE A 417 11.55 14.34 13.53
CA ILE A 417 12.49 13.59 12.66
C ILE A 417 13.61 14.50 12.15
N ASN A 418 13.31 15.75 11.74
CA ASN A 418 14.32 16.72 11.31
C ASN A 418 15.32 17.02 12.44
N ASP A 419 14.83 17.25 13.66
CA ASP A 419 15.67 17.52 14.82
C ASP A 419 16.50 16.29 15.22
N ALA A 420 15.90 15.09 15.25
CA ALA A 420 16.64 13.86 15.50
C ALA A 420 17.73 13.62 14.43
N LEU A 421 17.47 13.90 13.15
CA LEU A 421 18.45 13.84 12.06
C LEU A 421 19.60 14.85 12.22
N ARG A 422 19.38 15.98 12.90
CA ARG A 422 20.43 16.97 13.22
C ARG A 422 21.32 16.47 14.35
N GLU A 423 20.73 15.83 15.37
CA GLU A 423 21.42 15.25 16.53
C GLU A 423 22.37 14.08 16.17
N VAL A 424 22.15 13.35 15.06
CA VAL A 424 22.97 12.18 14.70
C VAL A 424 24.44 12.53 14.43
N SER A 425 25.33 11.96 15.25
CA SER A 425 26.78 12.12 15.16
C SER A 425 27.38 11.29 14.02
N GLY A 426 28.25 11.93 13.23
CA GLY A 426 28.93 11.29 12.09
C GLY A 426 28.09 11.18 10.81
N ALA A 427 26.83 11.64 10.81
CA ALA A 427 25.93 11.49 9.67
C ALA A 427 26.13 12.51 8.53
N HIS A 428 27.21 13.31 8.54
CA HIS A 428 27.48 14.34 7.52
C HIS A 428 27.80 13.77 6.13
N SER A 429 28.31 12.54 6.05
CA SER A 429 28.56 11.83 4.80
C SER A 429 27.31 11.21 4.17
N LEU A 430 26.19 11.15 4.88
CA LEU A 430 24.98 10.46 4.40
C LEU A 430 24.19 11.36 3.44
N THR A 431 24.14 10.97 2.17
CA THR A 431 23.36 11.65 1.11
C THR A 431 21.87 11.75 1.45
N LEU A 432 21.29 10.73 2.07
CA LEU A 432 19.89 10.76 2.50
C LEU A 432 19.64 11.84 3.57
N ARG A 433 20.57 12.08 4.50
CA ARG A 433 20.44 13.15 5.50
C ARG A 433 20.46 14.52 4.84
N SER A 434 21.39 14.77 3.90
CA SER A 434 21.47 16.07 3.23
C SER A 434 20.28 16.32 2.27
N LYS A 435 19.70 15.28 1.67
CA LYS A 435 18.41 15.34 0.96
C LYS A 435 17.26 15.65 1.94
N ALA A 436 17.17 14.91 3.04
CA ALA A 436 16.12 15.08 4.04
C ALA A 436 16.12 16.49 4.67
N LEU A 437 17.27 17.01 5.09
CA LEU A 437 17.39 18.35 5.68
C LEU A 437 17.02 19.49 4.72
N LYS A 438 17.05 19.25 3.40
CA LYS A 438 16.57 20.20 2.37
C LYS A 438 15.06 20.12 2.16
N VAL A 439 14.50 18.91 2.21
CA VAL A 439 13.06 18.66 1.97
C VAL A 439 12.21 18.97 3.21
N PHE A 440 12.70 18.67 4.42
CA PHE A 440 12.03 19.04 5.67
C PHE A 440 12.22 20.54 5.97
N GLU A 441 11.55 21.39 5.19
CA GLU A 441 11.48 22.83 5.47
C GLU A 441 10.54 23.07 6.66
N ALA A 442 11.11 23.02 7.87
CA ALA A 442 10.39 23.09 9.14
C ALA A 442 9.43 24.30 9.24
N ALA A 443 9.77 25.43 8.61
CA ALA A 443 8.92 26.62 8.56
C ALA A 443 7.59 26.37 7.82
N GLN A 444 7.60 25.62 6.72
CA GLN A 444 6.39 25.29 5.95
C GLN A 444 5.56 24.22 6.65
N LEU A 445 6.21 23.18 7.19
CA LEU A 445 5.55 22.13 7.96
C LEU A 445 4.86 22.71 9.20
N TYR A 446 5.55 23.59 9.94
CA TYR A 446 4.97 24.31 11.08
C TYR A 446 3.80 25.19 10.65
N ARG A 447 3.90 25.89 9.51
CA ARG A 447 2.80 26.72 8.98
C ARG A 447 1.56 25.89 8.63
N VAL A 448 1.72 24.72 8.00
CA VAL A 448 0.62 23.79 7.70
C VAL A 448 0.00 23.26 8.99
N GLY A 449 0.82 22.76 9.92
CA GLY A 449 0.35 22.27 11.22
C GLY A 449 -0.42 23.34 11.99
N ARG A 450 0.10 24.56 12.05
CA ARG A 450 -0.56 25.70 12.69
C ARG A 450 -1.91 26.04 12.05
N MET A 451 -2.00 26.14 10.72
CA MET A 451 -3.27 26.43 10.04
C MET A 451 -4.36 25.38 10.37
N VAL A 452 -3.98 24.09 10.40
CA VAL A 452 -4.91 23.02 10.77
C VAL A 452 -5.28 23.09 12.25
N GLN A 453 -4.31 23.32 13.14
CA GLN A 453 -4.53 23.38 14.59
C GLN A 453 -5.36 24.59 15.03
N GLU A 454 -5.24 25.74 14.36
CA GLU A 454 -6.01 26.95 14.68
C GLU A 454 -7.47 26.81 14.25
N ILE A 455 -7.75 26.18 13.10
CA ILE A 455 -9.10 26.15 12.50
C ILE A 455 -9.89 24.88 12.88
N VAL A 456 -9.27 23.70 12.88
CA VAL A 456 -9.96 22.42 13.03
C VAL A 456 -9.95 21.96 14.49
N ASP A 457 -11.11 21.58 15.00
CA ASP A 457 -11.28 20.93 16.29
C ASP A 457 -11.21 19.41 16.11
N ILE A 458 -10.04 18.82 16.37
CA ILE A 458 -9.79 17.40 16.11
C ILE A 458 -10.60 16.51 17.05
N ASP A 459 -10.72 16.90 18.33
CA ASP A 459 -11.38 16.10 19.36
C ASP A 459 -12.89 16.03 19.07
N ASN A 460 -13.54 17.19 18.87
CA ASN A 460 -14.94 17.24 18.44
C ASN A 460 -15.18 16.61 17.06
N SER A 461 -14.18 16.64 16.15
CA SER A 461 -14.30 15.99 14.84
C SER A 461 -14.30 14.45 14.93
N GLU A 462 -13.58 13.87 15.89
CA GLU A 462 -13.59 12.43 16.12
C GLU A 462 -14.91 11.98 16.76
N GLU A 463 -15.42 12.74 17.75
CA GLU A 463 -16.71 12.45 18.40
C GLU A 463 -17.91 12.55 17.45
N GLN A 464 -17.96 13.58 16.60
CA GLN A 464 -19.08 13.81 15.68
C GLN A 464 -18.93 13.09 14.33
N GLY A 465 -17.79 12.45 14.05
CA GLY A 465 -17.51 11.74 12.79
C GLY A 465 -17.49 12.63 11.54
N ARG A 466 -17.38 13.95 11.72
CA ARG A 466 -17.39 15.01 10.69
C ARG A 466 -16.33 16.06 11.02
N THR A 467 -15.85 16.86 10.07
CA THR A 467 -14.91 17.94 10.42
C THR A 467 -15.66 19.08 11.13
N VAL A 468 -15.19 19.45 12.33
CA VAL A 468 -15.72 20.53 13.16
C VAL A 468 -14.72 21.69 13.21
N VAL A 469 -15.22 22.91 13.07
CA VAL A 469 -14.44 24.16 13.13
C VAL A 469 -14.47 24.72 14.56
N LYS A 470 -13.31 25.20 15.03
CA LYS A 470 -13.17 25.82 16.36
C LYS A 470 -13.96 27.11 16.51
N GLN A 471 -14.41 27.38 17.73
CA GLN A 471 -15.04 28.64 18.10
C GLN A 471 -14.08 29.83 17.90
N GLY A 472 -14.61 30.98 17.51
CA GLY A 472 -13.86 32.23 17.32
C GLY A 472 -13.21 32.39 15.95
N ILE A 473 -13.39 31.43 15.04
CA ILE A 473 -12.90 31.51 13.65
C ILE A 473 -13.86 32.33 12.77
N ASP A 474 -15.17 32.08 12.90
CA ASP A 474 -16.21 32.82 12.18
C ASP A 474 -17.35 33.18 13.14
N LYS A 475 -17.64 34.49 13.23
CA LYS A 475 -18.60 35.03 14.21
C LYS A 475 -20.03 34.64 13.92
N ASP A 476 -20.37 34.36 12.67
CA ASP A 476 -21.73 33.98 12.30
C ASP A 476 -21.94 32.49 12.52
N LEU A 477 -20.95 31.64 12.24
CA LEU A 477 -20.93 30.24 12.68
C LEU A 477 -21.04 30.12 14.21
N ASP A 478 -20.27 30.90 14.98
CA ASP A 478 -20.33 30.91 16.44
C ASP A 478 -21.75 31.24 16.93
N ARG A 479 -22.38 32.29 16.39
CA ARG A 479 -23.78 32.67 16.71
C ARG A 479 -24.79 31.56 16.39
N ILE A 480 -24.59 30.82 15.31
CA ILE A 480 -25.50 29.74 14.92
C ILE A 480 -25.29 28.52 15.82
N LYS A 481 -24.05 28.20 16.20
CA LYS A 481 -23.73 27.18 17.22
C LYS A 481 -24.32 27.53 18.59
N ASP A 482 -24.19 28.77 19.06
CA ASP A 482 -24.81 29.23 20.31
C ASP A 482 -26.35 29.05 20.30
N ARG A 483 -27.00 29.34 19.16
CA ARG A 483 -28.45 29.11 18.98
C ARG A 483 -28.81 27.62 18.99
N TYR A 484 -27.95 26.76 18.44
CA TYR A 484 -28.13 25.31 18.43
C TYR A 484 -27.95 24.70 19.84
N ASP A 485 -26.93 25.12 20.59
CA ASP A 485 -26.69 24.64 21.95
C ASP A 485 -27.81 25.08 22.90
N GLY A 486 -28.32 26.30 22.72
CA GLY A 486 -29.49 26.81 23.42
C GLY A 486 -30.79 26.05 23.10
N LEU A 487 -30.89 25.40 21.93
CA LEU A 487 -32.12 24.75 21.43
C LEU A 487 -32.68 23.72 22.43
N ASN A 488 -31.80 22.95 23.08
CA ASN A 488 -32.20 21.95 24.08
C ASN A 488 -32.94 22.54 25.30
N SER A 489 -32.72 23.82 25.64
CA SER A 489 -33.49 24.50 26.68
C SER A 489 -34.86 24.95 26.17
N LEU A 490 -34.91 25.49 24.95
CA LEU A 490 -36.14 25.95 24.30
C LEU A 490 -37.11 24.79 24.07
N LEU A 491 -36.64 23.65 23.55
CA LEU A 491 -37.48 22.46 23.33
C LEU A 491 -38.05 21.91 24.65
N LYS A 492 -37.33 21.99 25.76
CA LYS A 492 -37.83 21.62 27.09
C LYS A 492 -38.93 22.56 27.59
N HIS A 493 -38.77 23.86 27.39
CA HIS A 493 -39.82 24.83 27.75
C HIS A 493 -41.08 24.60 26.91
N VAL A 494 -40.94 24.47 25.59
CA VAL A 494 -42.06 24.16 24.69
C VAL A 494 -42.73 22.84 25.11
N ALA A 495 -41.96 21.78 25.41
CA ALA A 495 -42.51 20.50 25.87
C ALA A 495 -43.37 20.63 27.14
N LEU A 496 -42.96 21.45 28.12
CA LEU A 496 -43.75 21.74 29.32
C LEU A 496 -45.04 22.50 28.99
N ASP A 497 -44.97 23.48 28.08
CA ASP A 497 -46.14 24.23 27.62
C ASP A 497 -47.12 23.34 26.81
N ILE A 498 -46.62 22.32 26.08
CA ILE A 498 -47.48 21.31 25.44
C ILE A 498 -48.09 20.39 26.50
N ALA A 499 -47.30 19.87 27.44
CA ALA A 499 -47.77 18.98 28.48
C ALA A 499 -48.88 19.63 29.34
N ALA A 500 -48.81 20.94 29.60
CA ALA A 500 -49.85 21.69 30.31
C ALA A 500 -51.19 21.76 29.57
N THR A 501 -51.22 21.55 28.24
CA THR A 501 -52.45 21.49 27.43
C THR A 501 -53.09 20.09 27.39
N ILE A 502 -52.37 19.05 27.81
CA ILE A 502 -52.85 17.66 27.82
C ILE A 502 -53.63 17.39 29.13
N PRO A 503 -54.80 16.72 29.08
CA PRO A 503 -55.52 16.35 30.29
C PRO A 503 -54.67 15.45 31.20
N GLY A 504 -54.43 15.90 32.44
CA GLY A 504 -53.58 15.19 33.43
C GLY A 504 -54.09 13.82 33.91
N SER A 505 -55.16 13.29 33.31
CA SER A 505 -55.56 11.88 33.38
C SER A 505 -54.73 10.96 32.48
N LEU A 506 -53.97 11.53 31.54
CA LEU A 506 -53.07 10.82 30.63
C LEU A 506 -51.63 11.05 31.10
N ASP A 507 -50.98 10.00 31.62
CA ASP A 507 -49.58 10.03 32.05
C ASP A 507 -48.65 9.86 30.84
N VAL A 508 -48.43 10.96 30.09
CA VAL A 508 -47.72 10.94 28.80
C VAL A 508 -46.30 11.48 28.94
N ASP A 509 -45.31 10.64 28.66
CA ASP A 509 -43.90 11.03 28.48
C ASP A 509 -43.69 11.78 27.15
N LEU A 510 -44.14 13.03 27.10
CA LEU A 510 -44.02 13.92 25.95
C LEU A 510 -42.59 14.48 25.84
N ASN A 511 -42.01 14.38 24.64
CA ASN A 511 -40.76 15.04 24.30
C ASN A 511 -40.92 15.86 23.01
N VAL A 512 -40.19 16.98 22.89
CA VAL A 512 -40.13 17.77 21.65
C VAL A 512 -38.71 17.63 21.10
N ILE A 513 -38.59 17.13 19.87
CA ILE A 513 -37.33 16.71 19.27
C ILE A 513 -37.13 17.44 17.95
N TYR A 514 -35.93 17.91 17.72
CA TYR A 514 -35.49 18.42 16.42
C TYR A 514 -34.72 17.33 15.68
N PHE A 515 -35.09 17.12 14.41
CA PHE A 515 -34.36 16.27 13.48
C PHE A 515 -33.89 17.13 12.30
N PRO A 516 -32.59 17.09 11.90
CA PRO A 516 -32.14 17.69 10.66
C PRO A 516 -33.00 17.21 9.48
N GLN A 517 -33.28 18.10 8.52
CA GLN A 517 -34.18 17.91 7.37
C GLN A 517 -35.67 17.66 7.67
N LEU A 518 -36.03 17.09 8.83
CA LEU A 518 -37.43 16.82 9.22
C LEU A 518 -38.02 17.89 10.17
N GLY A 519 -37.19 18.77 10.72
CA GLY A 519 -37.60 19.90 11.55
C GLY A 519 -38.00 19.52 12.98
N PHE A 520 -38.79 20.38 13.61
CA PHE A 520 -39.30 20.21 14.98
C PHE A 520 -40.53 19.32 15.03
N ASN A 521 -40.54 18.35 15.95
CA ASN A 521 -41.60 17.33 16.05
C ASN A 521 -41.93 17.02 17.52
N ILE A 522 -43.22 16.83 17.81
CA ILE A 522 -43.74 16.38 19.12
C ILE A 522 -43.74 14.84 19.11
N ALA A 523 -42.98 14.22 20.01
CA ALA A 523 -42.78 12.77 20.07
C ALA A 523 -43.62 12.13 21.19
N ILE A 524 -44.75 11.53 20.83
CA ILE A 524 -45.72 10.89 21.74
C ILE A 524 -45.50 9.36 21.75
N PRO A 525 -45.46 8.68 22.92
CA PRO A 525 -45.39 7.22 22.98
C PRO A 525 -46.61 6.55 22.34
N LEU A 526 -46.38 5.36 21.77
CA LEU A 526 -47.45 4.47 21.34
C LEU A 526 -48.01 3.68 22.54
N SER A 527 -49.31 3.43 22.50
CA SER A 527 -50.00 2.50 23.40
C SER A 527 -49.79 1.04 22.98
N ASP A 528 -50.15 0.09 23.86
CA ASP A 528 -50.13 -1.37 23.58
C ASP A 528 -50.99 -1.79 22.36
N HIS A 529 -51.78 -0.88 21.78
CA HIS A 529 -52.60 -1.10 20.60
C HIS A 529 -52.00 -0.47 19.33
N GLY A 530 -50.76 0.05 19.39
CA GLY A 530 -50.05 0.66 18.26
C GLY A 530 -50.54 2.06 17.86
N ALA A 531 -51.54 2.62 18.57
CA ALA A 531 -52.01 3.98 18.40
C ALA A 531 -51.27 4.94 19.36
N ALA A 532 -51.05 6.19 18.95
CA ALA A 532 -50.48 7.21 19.82
C ALA A 532 -51.38 7.45 21.05
N VAL A 533 -50.78 7.63 22.23
CA VAL A 533 -51.52 7.85 23.48
C VAL A 533 -52.32 9.17 23.47
N TYR A 534 -51.90 10.14 22.65
CA TYR A 534 -52.58 11.41 22.44
C TYR A 534 -52.33 11.92 21.01
N THR A 535 -53.33 12.52 20.39
CA THR A 535 -53.31 12.99 18.99
C THR A 535 -53.73 14.46 18.83
N GLY A 536 -53.70 15.25 19.91
CA GLY A 536 -54.25 16.61 19.93
C GLY A 536 -55.75 16.64 20.23
N SER A 537 -56.26 17.84 20.53
CA SER A 537 -57.69 18.16 20.53
C SER A 537 -58.11 18.68 19.16
N ASP A 538 -59.27 18.26 18.67
CA ASP A 538 -59.91 18.76 17.42
C ASP A 538 -59.01 18.76 16.17
N ASP A 539 -58.27 17.67 15.93
CA ASP A 539 -57.45 17.41 14.72
C ASP A 539 -56.38 18.47 14.37
N GLU A 540 -56.01 19.38 15.29
CA GLU A 540 -54.99 20.40 15.03
C GLU A 540 -53.56 19.87 14.83
N TRP A 541 -53.29 18.63 15.26
CA TRP A 541 -51.97 17.99 15.24
C TRP A 541 -51.82 17.06 14.03
N GLU A 542 -50.89 17.41 13.15
CA GLU A 542 -50.61 16.65 11.92
C GLU A 542 -49.60 15.54 12.20
N LEU A 543 -49.98 14.28 11.95
CA LEU A 543 -49.08 13.13 12.07
C LEU A 543 -48.08 13.12 10.90
N MET A 544 -46.79 13.25 11.21
CA MET A 544 -45.71 13.25 10.20
C MET A 544 -45.21 11.84 9.91
N PHE A 545 -44.88 11.08 10.95
CA PHE A 545 -44.39 9.70 10.82
C PHE A 545 -44.50 8.93 12.16
N ILE A 546 -44.34 7.62 12.10
CA ILE A 546 -44.35 6.71 13.26
C ILE A 546 -43.07 5.88 13.24
N THR A 547 -42.46 5.68 14.41
CA THR A 547 -41.40 4.69 14.65
C THR A 547 -41.92 3.59 15.58
N GLU A 548 -41.13 2.52 15.79
CA GLU A 548 -41.52 1.33 16.57
C GLU A 548 -42.18 1.64 17.93
N ASN A 549 -41.76 2.72 18.61
CA ASN A 549 -42.22 3.06 19.97
C ASN A 549 -42.88 4.45 20.10
N ARG A 550 -42.82 5.33 19.09
CA ARG A 550 -43.33 6.72 19.17
C ARG A 550 -43.93 7.20 17.84
N ALA A 551 -44.99 8.01 17.95
CA ALA A 551 -45.55 8.79 16.85
C ALA A 551 -45.06 10.25 16.92
N TYR A 552 -44.83 10.86 15.76
CA TYR A 552 -44.28 12.21 15.64
C TYR A 552 -45.28 13.15 14.96
N PHE A 553 -45.63 14.22 15.65
CA PHE A 553 -46.66 15.19 15.23
C PHE A 553 -46.09 16.60 15.07
N LYS A 554 -46.77 17.43 14.26
CA LYS A 554 -46.57 18.88 14.20
C LYS A 554 -47.87 19.63 14.48
N ASP A 555 -47.78 20.62 15.36
CA ASP A 555 -48.84 21.61 15.60
C ASP A 555 -48.40 22.99 15.08
N PHE A 556 -49.17 24.04 15.37
CA PHE A 556 -48.82 25.41 14.95
C PHE A 556 -47.47 25.88 15.52
N ARG A 557 -47.09 25.48 16.75
CA ARG A 557 -45.83 25.85 17.41
C ARG A 557 -44.64 25.19 16.70
N MET A 558 -44.77 23.92 16.31
CA MET A 558 -43.73 23.25 15.53
C MET A 558 -43.51 23.91 14.18
N ARG A 559 -44.59 24.24 13.46
CA ARG A 559 -44.52 24.94 12.16
C ARG A 559 -43.90 26.35 12.29
N GLU A 560 -44.26 27.09 13.34
CA GLU A 560 -43.67 28.41 13.64
C GLU A 560 -42.17 28.31 13.96
N MET A 561 -41.72 27.26 14.66
CA MET A 561 -40.30 27.01 14.89
C MET A 561 -39.57 26.59 13.61
N ASP A 562 -40.15 25.73 12.77
CA ASP A 562 -39.59 25.38 11.46
C ASP A 562 -39.40 26.62 10.58
N GLU A 563 -40.38 27.55 10.56
CA GLU A 563 -40.30 28.80 9.79
C GLU A 563 -39.26 29.80 10.35
N LYS A 564 -39.18 29.97 11.68
CA LYS A 564 -38.31 30.97 12.32
C LYS A 564 -36.87 30.51 12.57
N LEU A 565 -36.66 29.22 12.77
CA LEU A 565 -35.37 28.64 13.11
C LEU A 565 -34.75 27.89 11.92
N GLY A 566 -35.57 27.22 11.11
CA GLY A 566 -35.12 26.41 9.99
C GLY A 566 -34.22 25.23 10.39
N ASP A 567 -33.50 24.69 9.41
CA ASP A 567 -32.52 23.63 9.62
C ASP A 567 -31.18 24.21 10.13
N ILE A 568 -31.14 24.60 11.41
CA ILE A 568 -29.95 25.18 12.06
C ILE A 568 -28.73 24.27 11.88
N TYR A 569 -28.88 22.95 12.04
CA TYR A 569 -27.79 21.98 11.90
C TYR A 569 -27.27 21.88 10.47
N GLY A 570 -28.18 21.93 9.47
CA GLY A 570 -27.81 22.02 8.06
C GLY A 570 -26.93 23.25 7.78
N ILE A 571 -27.35 24.43 8.26
CA ILE A 571 -26.62 25.69 8.07
C ILE A 571 -25.25 25.66 8.75
N ILE A 572 -25.14 25.07 9.96
CA ILE A 572 -23.84 24.85 10.64
C ILE A 572 -22.93 24.00 9.75
N CYS A 573 -23.44 22.88 9.22
CA CYS A 573 -22.65 21.99 8.38
C CYS A 573 -22.20 22.66 7.07
N GLU A 574 -23.07 23.42 6.40
CA GLU A 574 -22.72 24.18 5.19
C GLU A 574 -21.61 25.21 5.47
N LYS A 575 -21.72 25.97 6.56
CA LYS A 575 -20.70 26.95 6.97
C LYS A 575 -19.38 26.32 7.36
N GLU A 576 -19.40 25.18 8.05
CA GLU A 576 -18.18 24.43 8.35
C GLU A 576 -17.54 23.86 7.08
N ILE A 577 -18.31 23.36 6.11
CA ILE A 577 -17.81 22.91 4.81
C ILE A 577 -17.13 24.07 4.04
N GLU A 578 -17.75 25.26 4.03
CA GLU A 578 -17.18 26.46 3.38
C GLU A 578 -15.79 26.82 3.94
N ILE A 579 -15.67 26.91 5.28
CA ILE A 579 -14.42 27.25 5.97
C ILE A 579 -13.36 26.15 5.77
N VAL A 580 -13.76 24.88 5.88
CA VAL A 580 -12.87 23.71 5.71
C VAL A 580 -12.40 23.57 4.26
N TYR A 581 -13.22 23.95 3.28
CA TYR A 581 -12.83 23.97 1.86
C TYR A 581 -11.77 25.03 1.57
N ASP A 582 -11.92 26.26 2.09
CA ASP A 582 -10.87 27.29 1.94
C ASP A 582 -9.56 26.87 2.67
N LEU A 583 -9.65 26.25 3.86
CA LEU A 583 -8.48 25.64 4.51
C LEU A 583 -7.84 24.56 3.61
N ALA A 584 -8.62 23.69 2.98
CA ALA A 584 -8.10 22.67 2.06
C ALA A 584 -7.35 23.30 0.89
N GLN A 585 -7.92 24.33 0.26
CA GLN A 585 -7.27 25.07 -0.83
C GLN A 585 -5.97 25.77 -0.38
N ARG A 586 -5.89 26.26 0.87
CA ARG A 586 -4.67 26.83 1.45
C ARG A 586 -3.60 25.76 1.70
N VAL A 587 -3.97 24.57 2.17
CA VAL A 587 -3.05 23.45 2.44
C VAL A 587 -2.54 22.82 1.14
N LEU A 588 -3.38 22.67 0.11
CA LEU A 588 -3.01 22.14 -1.21
C LEU A 588 -1.93 22.97 -1.93
N ARG A 589 -1.69 24.23 -1.54
CA ARG A 589 -0.54 25.02 -2.02
C ARG A 589 0.82 24.46 -1.59
N TYR A 590 0.84 23.64 -0.52
CA TYR A 590 2.04 22.98 0.02
C TYR A 590 2.12 21.49 -0.37
N GLU A 591 1.23 21.01 -1.25
CA GLU A 591 1.07 19.59 -1.58
C GLU A 591 2.40 18.91 -1.95
N ASN A 592 3.19 19.52 -2.85
CA ASN A 592 4.47 18.97 -3.29
C ASN A 592 5.45 18.79 -2.13
N VAL A 593 5.59 19.79 -1.25
CA VAL A 593 6.52 19.74 -0.11
C VAL A 593 6.08 18.69 0.92
N LEU A 594 4.77 18.55 1.13
CA LEU A 594 4.19 17.52 1.99
C LEU A 594 4.41 16.10 1.43
N VAL A 595 4.21 15.90 0.13
CA VAL A 595 4.44 14.63 -0.56
C VAL A 595 5.92 14.27 -0.60
N ASP A 596 6.80 15.21 -0.95
CA ASP A 596 8.25 15.00 -0.96
C ASP A 596 8.77 14.63 0.45
N ALA A 597 8.30 15.31 1.50
CA ALA A 597 8.63 14.97 2.88
C ALA A 597 8.09 13.57 3.27
N SER A 598 6.90 13.19 2.78
CA SER A 598 6.31 11.86 3.01
C SER A 598 7.12 10.75 2.34
N ASP A 599 7.60 10.98 1.12
CA ASP A 599 8.48 10.05 0.38
C ASP A 599 9.84 9.90 1.10
N ILE A 600 10.43 11.01 1.58
CA ILE A 600 11.66 10.98 2.39
C ILE A 600 11.48 10.20 3.69
N CYS A 601 10.33 10.32 4.36
CA CYS A 601 10.03 9.49 5.54
C CYS A 601 10.07 7.99 5.18
N GLY A 602 9.59 7.61 3.99
CA GLY A 602 9.67 6.24 3.48
C GLY A 602 11.10 5.78 3.17
N ASP A 603 11.91 6.63 2.52
CA ASP A 603 13.32 6.36 2.27
C ASP A 603 14.10 6.14 3.59
N ILE A 604 13.80 6.92 4.63
CA ILE A 604 14.40 6.81 5.97
C ILE A 604 13.93 5.54 6.69
N ASP A 605 12.62 5.31 6.79
CA ASP A 605 12.02 4.17 7.51
C ASP A 605 12.48 2.82 6.95
N ASN A 606 12.66 2.72 5.62
CA ASN A 606 13.31 1.57 4.97
C ASN A 606 14.71 1.27 5.55
N LEU A 607 15.61 2.26 5.57
CA LEU A 607 16.98 2.05 6.07
C LEU A 607 17.05 1.90 7.59
N LEU A 608 16.14 2.54 8.35
CA LEU A 608 16.00 2.30 9.78
C LEU A 608 15.45 0.90 10.09
N ALA A 609 14.61 0.32 9.23
CA ALA A 609 14.17 -1.07 9.35
C ALA A 609 15.35 -2.05 9.16
N LEU A 610 16.19 -1.83 8.14
CA LEU A 610 17.45 -2.58 7.97
C LEU A 610 18.39 -2.42 9.18
N THR A 611 18.46 -1.22 9.77
CA THR A 611 19.31 -0.93 10.94
C THR A 611 18.83 -1.63 12.21
N GLN A 612 17.51 -1.58 12.48
CA GLN A 612 16.92 -2.27 13.63
C GLN A 612 17.06 -3.79 13.50
N ALA A 613 16.81 -4.35 12.31
CA ALA A 613 17.02 -5.76 12.03
C ALA A 613 18.50 -6.18 12.20
N ALA A 614 19.45 -5.35 11.75
CA ALA A 614 20.88 -5.61 11.94
C ALA A 614 21.27 -5.71 13.43
N SER A 615 20.75 -4.82 14.27
CA SER A 615 20.96 -4.88 15.73
C SER A 615 20.26 -6.10 16.36
N PHE A 616 19.00 -6.35 15.99
CA PHE A 616 18.16 -7.40 16.58
C PHE A 616 18.67 -8.82 16.27
N TYR A 617 19.00 -9.11 15.00
CA TYR A 617 19.51 -10.41 14.56
C TYR A 617 21.04 -10.54 14.67
N LYS A 618 21.72 -9.54 15.26
CA LYS A 618 23.20 -9.49 15.42
C LYS A 618 23.92 -9.71 14.08
N LEU A 619 23.61 -8.88 13.09
CA LEU A 619 24.19 -8.95 11.75
C LEU A 619 25.48 -8.11 11.69
N ALA A 620 26.49 -8.59 10.98
CA ALA A 620 27.77 -7.89 10.80
C ALA A 620 27.81 -7.11 9.47
N ARG A 621 28.58 -6.01 9.44
CA ARG A 621 28.80 -5.22 8.22
C ARG A 621 29.66 -5.99 7.22
N PRO A 622 29.18 -6.31 6.00
CA PRO A 622 30.00 -6.94 4.97
C PRO A 622 30.98 -5.95 4.34
N ARG A 623 32.10 -6.46 3.83
CA ARG A 623 33.03 -5.72 2.96
C ARG A 623 32.70 -6.03 1.49
N MET A 624 32.05 -5.08 0.82
CA MET A 624 31.77 -5.19 -0.62
C MET A 624 33.00 -4.80 -1.45
N VAL A 625 33.39 -5.67 -2.38
CA VAL A 625 34.54 -5.52 -3.27
C VAL A 625 34.17 -5.80 -4.72
N GLU A 626 35.06 -5.46 -5.66
CA GLU A 626 34.86 -5.70 -7.11
C GLU A 626 35.40 -7.05 -7.56
N GLN A 627 36.31 -7.65 -6.80
CA GLN A 627 36.86 -8.98 -7.08
C GLN A 627 35.78 -10.07 -6.90
N ASN A 628 35.85 -11.12 -7.71
CA ASN A 628 34.98 -12.29 -7.63
C ASN A 628 35.33 -13.19 -6.43
N VAL A 629 35.02 -12.72 -5.21
CA VAL A 629 35.28 -13.41 -3.94
C VAL A 629 33.98 -13.60 -3.15
N ILE A 630 33.82 -14.77 -2.53
CA ILE A 630 32.85 -15.03 -1.47
C ILE A 630 33.63 -15.61 -0.30
N ARG A 631 33.97 -14.77 0.68
CA ARG A 631 34.67 -15.16 1.90
C ARG A 631 33.80 -14.84 3.11
N ILE A 632 33.25 -15.87 3.73
CA ILE A 632 32.34 -15.78 4.88
C ILE A 632 32.98 -16.52 6.05
N LYS A 633 33.03 -15.89 7.22
CA LYS A 633 33.39 -16.54 8.49
C LYS A 633 32.20 -16.53 9.44
N GLY A 634 31.93 -17.66 10.09
CA GLY A 634 30.83 -17.79 11.04
C GLY A 634 29.45 -17.52 10.42
N GLY A 635 29.24 -17.91 9.16
CA GLY A 635 27.98 -17.69 8.46
C GLY A 635 26.83 -18.47 9.09
N ARG A 636 25.65 -17.83 9.18
CA ARG A 636 24.42 -18.38 9.78
C ARG A 636 23.23 -18.21 8.82
N HIS A 637 22.32 -19.19 8.78
CA HIS A 637 21.11 -19.08 7.97
C HIS A 637 20.02 -18.33 8.72
N ILE A 638 19.77 -17.07 8.35
CA ILE A 638 18.93 -16.12 9.10
C ILE A 638 17.54 -16.66 9.51
N LEU A 639 16.84 -17.41 8.65
CA LEU A 639 15.55 -18.03 9.01
C LEU A 639 15.71 -19.28 9.89
N GLN A 640 16.58 -20.23 9.51
CA GLN A 640 16.76 -21.50 10.21
C GLN A 640 17.38 -21.34 11.61
N GLU A 641 18.16 -20.29 11.83
CA GLU A 641 18.69 -19.93 13.17
C GLU A 641 17.56 -19.66 14.18
N LEU A 642 16.43 -19.09 13.72
CA LEU A 642 15.27 -18.75 14.57
C LEU A 642 14.39 -19.96 14.91
N THR A 643 14.55 -21.09 14.23
CA THR A 643 13.72 -22.30 14.41
C THR A 643 14.42 -23.39 15.22
N VAL A 644 15.64 -23.15 15.70
CA VAL A 644 16.44 -24.11 16.48
C VAL A 644 16.97 -23.47 17.77
N SER A 645 17.22 -24.28 18.80
CA SER A 645 17.80 -23.81 20.07
C SER A 645 19.31 -23.55 20.00
N SER A 646 19.98 -24.11 19.00
CA SER A 646 21.41 -23.92 18.72
C SER A 646 21.66 -24.10 17.24
N TYR A 647 22.30 -23.12 16.61
CA TYR A 647 22.72 -23.16 15.22
C TYR A 647 24.26 -23.20 15.16
N VAL A 648 24.82 -24.05 14.31
CA VAL A 648 26.28 -24.16 14.11
C VAL A 648 26.69 -23.26 12.94
N PRO A 649 27.48 -22.20 13.15
CA PRO A 649 27.95 -21.34 12.06
C PRO A 649 28.91 -22.10 11.12
N ASN A 650 28.93 -21.73 9.84
CA ASN A 650 29.78 -22.35 8.83
C ASN A 650 30.55 -21.29 8.04
N ASP A 651 31.83 -21.57 7.80
CA ASP A 651 32.70 -20.76 6.94
C ASP A 651 32.48 -21.09 5.46
N THR A 652 32.79 -20.15 4.57
CA THR A 652 32.77 -20.34 3.12
C THR A 652 33.91 -19.58 2.48
N LEU A 653 34.62 -20.22 1.55
CA LEU A 653 35.59 -19.58 0.68
C LEU A 653 35.35 -20.04 -0.76
N LEU A 654 35.01 -19.10 -1.63
CA LEU A 654 35.00 -19.25 -3.09
C LEU A 654 35.70 -18.05 -3.72
N LEU A 655 36.50 -18.31 -4.76
CA LEU A 655 37.24 -17.32 -5.53
C LEU A 655 37.15 -17.68 -7.01
N GLY A 656 36.72 -16.73 -7.85
CA GLY A 656 36.60 -16.90 -9.30
C GLY A 656 37.55 -15.99 -10.08
N GLY A 657 37.93 -16.40 -11.29
CA GLY A 657 38.65 -15.53 -12.22
C GLY A 657 40.16 -15.38 -11.98
N ASN A 658 40.88 -16.46 -11.65
CA ASN A 658 42.35 -16.47 -11.67
C ASN A 658 42.90 -16.45 -13.11
N GLU A 659 42.68 -15.36 -13.86
CA GLU A 659 43.39 -15.06 -15.10
C GLU A 659 44.41 -13.94 -14.85
N SER A 660 45.57 -14.34 -14.34
CA SER A 660 46.76 -13.49 -14.29
C SER A 660 47.99 -14.35 -14.53
N GLY A 661 48.27 -14.59 -15.81
CA GLY A 661 49.45 -15.29 -16.27
C GLY A 661 50.72 -14.45 -16.05
N THR A 662 51.22 -14.45 -14.81
CA THR A 662 52.63 -14.13 -14.53
C THR A 662 53.32 -15.43 -14.12
N ASN A 663 54.28 -15.85 -14.94
CA ASN A 663 54.96 -17.15 -14.83
C ASN A 663 56.05 -17.16 -13.74
N ASP A 664 55.74 -16.69 -12.53
CA ASP A 664 56.64 -16.82 -11.38
C ASP A 664 56.37 -18.14 -10.65
N ALA A 665 56.76 -19.21 -11.32
CA ALA A 665 56.67 -20.58 -10.82
C ALA A 665 57.68 -20.86 -9.69
N ALA A 666 57.40 -20.41 -8.46
CA ALA A 666 57.89 -21.03 -7.21
C ALA A 666 57.34 -20.40 -5.90
N SER A 667 56.05 -20.54 -5.58
CA SER A 667 55.59 -20.73 -4.18
C SER A 667 54.08 -20.98 -4.02
N SER A 668 53.74 -21.80 -3.02
CA SER A 668 52.40 -22.08 -2.45
C SER A 668 51.32 -22.77 -3.30
N ILE A 669 50.70 -23.77 -2.67
CA ILE A 669 49.69 -24.70 -3.21
C ILE A 669 48.27 -24.10 -2.99
N ASP A 670 48.07 -22.83 -3.32
CA ASP A 670 46.80 -22.11 -3.07
C ASP A 670 45.98 -21.86 -4.34
N SER A 671 45.62 -22.96 -5.01
CA SER A 671 44.58 -22.96 -6.05
C SER A 671 43.21 -22.75 -5.38
N ASN A 672 42.83 -21.50 -5.19
CA ASN A 672 41.59 -21.13 -4.52
C ASN A 672 40.36 -21.65 -5.31
N PRO A 673 39.36 -22.25 -4.63
CA PRO A 673 38.27 -22.95 -5.31
C PRO A 673 37.20 -22.01 -5.86
N SER A 674 36.83 -22.20 -7.13
CA SER A 674 35.68 -21.52 -7.76
C SER A 674 34.37 -22.33 -7.67
N MET A 675 34.44 -23.60 -7.27
CA MET A 675 33.31 -24.52 -7.13
C MET A 675 33.47 -25.38 -5.87
N LEU A 676 32.36 -25.66 -5.18
CA LEU A 676 32.32 -26.48 -3.98
C LEU A 676 31.43 -27.72 -4.15
N LEU A 677 32.01 -28.91 -4.06
CA LEU A 677 31.29 -30.18 -4.10
C LEU A 677 30.87 -30.62 -2.69
N LEU A 678 29.63 -30.32 -2.31
CA LEU A 678 29.06 -30.66 -0.99
C LEU A 678 28.53 -32.10 -0.96
N THR A 679 29.24 -32.99 -0.25
CA THR A 679 28.79 -34.36 0.05
C THR A 679 28.45 -34.53 1.54
N GLY A 680 27.77 -35.62 1.89
CA GLY A 680 27.35 -35.92 3.27
C GLY A 680 25.95 -36.57 3.34
N PRO A 681 25.55 -37.11 4.48
CA PRO A 681 24.27 -37.84 4.62
C PRO A 681 23.05 -36.92 4.44
N ASN A 682 21.87 -37.50 4.21
CA ASN A 682 20.63 -36.71 4.20
C ASN A 682 20.38 -36.09 5.59
N TYR A 683 19.71 -34.94 5.62
CA TYR A 683 19.49 -34.12 6.81
C TYR A 683 20.75 -33.52 7.51
N SER A 684 21.96 -33.72 6.98
CA SER A 684 23.21 -33.08 7.49
C SER A 684 23.34 -31.57 7.20
N GLY A 685 22.25 -30.86 6.90
CA GLY A 685 22.28 -29.42 6.67
C GLY A 685 22.82 -28.94 5.31
N LYS A 686 23.26 -29.81 4.39
CA LYS A 686 23.80 -29.41 3.06
C LYS A 686 22.96 -28.35 2.33
N SER A 687 21.64 -28.54 2.25
CA SER A 687 20.74 -27.58 1.59
C SER A 687 20.62 -26.26 2.36
N VAL A 688 20.67 -26.30 3.70
CA VAL A 688 20.68 -25.12 4.57
C VAL A 688 21.97 -24.33 4.34
N TYR A 689 23.12 -24.99 4.25
CA TYR A 689 24.40 -24.36 3.94
C TYR A 689 24.37 -23.65 2.57
N ILE A 690 23.87 -24.28 1.50
CA ILE A 690 23.78 -23.64 0.18
C ILE A 690 22.87 -22.41 0.22
N LYS A 691 21.68 -22.53 0.85
CA LYS A 691 20.76 -21.39 1.01
C LYS A 691 21.38 -20.27 1.85
N GLN A 692 22.13 -20.60 2.91
CA GLN A 692 22.84 -19.64 3.76
C GLN A 692 23.79 -18.77 2.94
N VAL A 693 24.66 -19.37 2.11
CA VAL A 693 25.62 -18.61 1.30
C VAL A 693 24.89 -17.66 0.35
N ALA A 694 23.87 -18.15 -0.36
CA ALA A 694 23.07 -17.32 -1.26
C ALA A 694 22.34 -16.18 -0.54
N LEU A 695 21.78 -16.42 0.65
CA LEU A 695 21.12 -15.40 1.47
C LEU A 695 22.09 -14.36 2.03
N ILE A 696 23.33 -14.74 2.38
CA ILE A 696 24.36 -13.80 2.83
C ILE A 696 24.77 -12.85 1.69
N VAL A 697 25.00 -13.39 0.48
CA VAL A 697 25.29 -12.59 -0.72
C VAL A 697 24.13 -11.64 -1.04
N TYR A 698 22.90 -12.17 -1.06
CA TYR A 698 21.68 -11.40 -1.30
C TYR A 698 21.49 -10.27 -0.28
N LEU A 699 21.62 -10.55 1.02
CA LEU A 699 21.47 -9.54 2.09
C LEU A 699 22.52 -8.43 1.97
N ALA A 700 23.76 -8.77 1.64
CA ALA A 700 24.80 -7.77 1.41
C ALA A 700 24.44 -6.85 0.23
N GLN A 701 23.88 -7.42 -0.85
CA GLN A 701 23.60 -6.71 -2.10
C GLN A 701 22.28 -5.91 -2.11
N ILE A 702 21.33 -6.20 -1.22
CA ILE A 702 20.25 -5.24 -0.89
C ILE A 702 20.77 -4.08 -0.01
N GLY A 703 22.01 -4.14 0.48
CA GLY A 703 22.61 -3.13 1.37
C GLY A 703 22.31 -3.35 2.86
N SER A 704 21.90 -4.55 3.26
CA SER A 704 21.77 -4.95 4.66
C SER A 704 23.12 -5.45 5.21
N PHE A 705 23.25 -5.45 6.54
CA PHE A 705 24.25 -6.26 7.22
C PHE A 705 23.87 -7.75 7.11
N VAL A 706 24.85 -8.65 7.31
CA VAL A 706 24.73 -10.08 7.03
C VAL A 706 24.86 -10.96 8.28
N PRO A 707 24.22 -12.14 8.31
CA PRO A 707 24.31 -13.11 9.42
C PRO A 707 25.65 -13.88 9.36
N ALA A 708 26.75 -13.22 9.72
CA ALA A 708 28.09 -13.77 9.77
C ALA A 708 28.92 -13.08 10.87
N ASP A 709 30.07 -13.63 11.24
CA ASP A 709 31.05 -12.93 12.08
C ASP A 709 31.85 -11.91 11.25
N SER A 710 32.16 -12.28 10.01
CA SER A 710 32.68 -11.35 8.99
C SER A 710 32.39 -11.88 7.58
N ALA A 711 32.23 -10.98 6.62
CA ALA A 711 32.04 -11.34 5.21
C ALA A 711 32.75 -10.34 4.29
N GLU A 712 33.41 -10.87 3.26
CA GLU A 712 34.02 -10.13 2.15
C GLU A 712 33.45 -10.72 0.85
N LEU A 713 32.76 -9.89 0.08
CA LEU A 713 31.84 -10.32 -0.97
C LEU A 713 32.00 -9.46 -2.22
N GLY A 714 32.20 -10.12 -3.36
CA GLY A 714 32.10 -9.53 -4.69
C GLY A 714 30.66 -9.17 -5.06
N VAL A 715 30.49 -8.20 -5.95
CA VAL A 715 29.19 -7.90 -6.56
C VAL A 715 28.73 -9.09 -7.41
N THR A 716 27.51 -9.57 -7.20
CA THR A 716 26.95 -10.73 -7.92
C THR A 716 25.87 -10.27 -8.90
N ASP A 717 25.94 -10.71 -10.16
CA ASP A 717 24.99 -10.32 -11.20
C ASP A 717 23.67 -11.11 -11.11
N LYS A 718 23.73 -12.43 -10.85
CA LYS A 718 22.56 -13.31 -10.78
C LYS A 718 22.66 -14.33 -9.66
N ILE A 719 21.53 -14.66 -9.03
CA ILE A 719 21.43 -15.84 -8.16
C ILE A 719 20.48 -16.85 -8.81
N LEU A 720 21.04 -17.98 -9.24
CA LEU A 720 20.33 -19.08 -9.89
C LEU A 720 20.20 -20.25 -8.91
N THR A 721 18.98 -20.74 -8.70
CA THR A 721 18.75 -21.96 -7.90
C THR A 721 18.04 -23.04 -8.72
N LYS A 722 18.49 -24.28 -8.53
CA LYS A 722 17.85 -25.50 -9.05
C LYS A 722 17.64 -26.48 -7.90
N ILE A 723 16.95 -26.01 -6.87
CA ILE A 723 16.64 -26.78 -5.66
C ILE A 723 15.25 -27.37 -5.85
N ASN A 724 15.16 -28.69 -6.05
CA ASN A 724 13.87 -29.38 -6.02
C ASN A 724 13.27 -29.27 -4.61
N THR A 725 12.19 -28.52 -4.44
CA THR A 725 11.33 -28.61 -3.25
C THR A 725 10.60 -29.96 -3.25
N GLN A 726 10.12 -30.43 -2.09
CA GLN A 726 9.43 -31.74 -2.01
C GLN A 726 8.14 -31.80 -2.85
N GLU A 727 7.54 -30.66 -3.19
CA GLU A 727 6.43 -30.52 -4.15
C GLU A 727 6.79 -31.01 -5.57
N SER A 728 8.08 -31.24 -5.88
CA SER A 728 8.51 -31.82 -7.16
C SER A 728 7.97 -33.24 -7.40
N VAL A 729 7.53 -33.95 -6.36
CA VAL A 729 7.08 -35.35 -6.43
C VAL A 729 5.68 -35.50 -7.04
N SER A 730 4.81 -34.50 -6.95
CA SER A 730 3.50 -34.50 -7.64
C SER A 730 3.58 -34.10 -9.12
N ARG A 731 4.69 -33.48 -9.57
CA ARG A 731 4.95 -33.11 -10.99
C ARG A 731 5.69 -34.20 -11.80
N VAL A 732 5.73 -35.45 -11.33
CA VAL A 732 6.51 -36.56 -11.90
C VAL A 732 6.19 -36.84 -13.38
N SER A 733 4.97 -36.58 -13.85
CA SER A 733 4.57 -36.85 -15.25
C SER A 733 5.25 -35.97 -16.31
N ARG A 734 5.98 -34.91 -15.94
CA ARG A 734 6.65 -34.00 -16.89
C ARG A 734 8.17 -33.84 -16.68
N THR A 735 8.75 -34.49 -15.68
CA THR A 735 10.17 -34.30 -15.31
C THR A 735 11.16 -34.85 -16.34
N LEU A 736 10.73 -35.76 -17.23
CA LEU A 736 11.59 -36.33 -18.28
C LEU A 736 11.77 -35.36 -19.46
N CYS A 737 10.68 -34.77 -19.98
CA CYS A 737 10.71 -33.93 -21.19
C CYS A 737 11.40 -32.56 -20.99
N ILE A 738 11.52 -32.08 -19.75
CA ILE A 738 12.23 -30.83 -19.45
C ILE A 738 13.76 -31.06 -19.42
N LYS A 739 14.23 -32.28 -19.11
CA LYS A 739 15.66 -32.61 -19.11
C LYS A 739 16.29 -32.64 -20.51
N SER A 740 15.50 -32.72 -21.58
CA SER A 740 15.99 -32.90 -22.96
C SER A 740 15.97 -31.63 -23.81
N ARG A 741 15.76 -30.44 -23.23
CA ARG A 741 15.74 -29.15 -23.96
C ARG A 741 17.00 -28.28 -23.80
N THR A 742 18.02 -28.78 -23.12
CA THR A 742 19.36 -28.21 -23.09
C THR A 742 20.36 -29.28 -23.54
N GLY A 743 20.55 -29.37 -24.85
CA GLY A 743 21.50 -30.23 -25.55
C GLY A 743 21.79 -29.61 -26.91
#